data_AF-A0A5M3XU98-F1
#
_entry.id   AF-A0A5M3XU98-F1
#
_cell.length_a   1.000
_cell.length_b   1.000
_cell.length_c   1.000
_cell.angle_alpha   90.00
_cell.angle_beta   90.00
_cell.angle_gamma   90.00
#
_symmetry.space_group_name_H-M   'P 1'
#
loop_
_entity.id
_entity.type
_entity.pdbx_description
1 polymer ?
#
loop_
_entity_poly.entity_id
_entity_poly.type
_entity_poly.pdbx_seq_one_letter_code
_entity_poly.pdbx_strand_id
1 'polypeptide(L)'
;MESARIIAGLVRLAGDVSLAEEFAQDALLAALERWPESGVPDNPGAWLMAIAKRRAVDHLRRAGRLDRGNEKLAHELAVRPDPGADDLDAALDDLDGGVGDDVLRLMFISCHPALSTRARVALTLRLVGGLRTEEIARAFLVSEAVVAQRIVRAKRTLAARRIPFEVPAERDREARLSSVLEVIYLVFNEGYAATAGEDLMRPGLCLEALRLGRLLARLTPGEAEVHGLVALMELQASRAEARTGPEGEPIPLHEQNRGRWDRLLIRRGMTALLAARAAGGPLGPYMLQAAIAVCHAQALTAEETDWARIAALYEALSRVLPTPVVRLNRAVAVAMAHGPEAGLALADPLLAEPSMRGYHLLPGVRGDLLARLGRNTEARAEFERAAALTQNAPERATLLKRAAACEERADAVTLSHAVAAFLARDDLDPATLRAYGQTMNRLVRQVGGEVALPDLTAERIAAAFAAGWGRAAAATWNRHRAAVRSFTAWARSDRGWTAADLAAGLDRRPEPRGRTRGMDPAHVETLLTRPGLALRERALWAMLYESAAGATLALSLDIEDLDLDGGHARGVRWGPRTAALLPQLIAGRHRGPVFLADRRPAPARMPPSRDICPETGRRRLSYERAEYLFKQASHGNTFYQLRLAEPSATRRRSPS
;
A
#
# COMPACT_ATOMS: atom_id res chain seq x y z
N MET A 1 -1.20 31.29 -28.69
CA MET A 1 -0.80 32.50 -27.93
C MET A 1 -1.20 33.78 -28.64
N GLU A 2 -1.26 33.80 -29.97
CA GLU A 2 -1.56 35.03 -30.73
C GLU A 2 -2.93 35.63 -30.41
N SER A 3 -3.99 34.81 -30.31
CA SER A 3 -5.33 35.31 -29.96
C SER A 3 -5.36 36.09 -28.64
N ALA A 4 -4.75 35.58 -27.56
CA ALA A 4 -4.71 36.28 -26.27
C ALA A 4 -3.93 37.60 -26.34
N ARG A 5 -2.84 37.64 -27.12
CA ARG A 5 -2.05 38.87 -27.35
C ARG A 5 -2.85 39.91 -28.15
N ILE A 6 -3.57 39.47 -29.18
CA ILE A 6 -4.45 40.31 -30.00
C ILE A 6 -5.57 40.91 -29.14
N ILE A 7 -6.31 40.07 -28.41
CA ILE A 7 -7.37 40.53 -27.52
C ILE A 7 -6.82 41.49 -26.47
N ALA A 8 -5.72 41.16 -25.78
CA ALA A 8 -5.16 42.00 -24.74
C ALA A 8 -4.77 43.40 -25.26
N GLY A 9 -4.11 43.48 -26.42
CA GLY A 9 -3.76 44.75 -27.05
C GLY A 9 -5.00 45.57 -27.47
N LEU A 10 -6.06 44.90 -27.92
CA LEU A 10 -7.33 45.56 -28.29
C LEU A 10 -8.14 46.02 -27.08
N VAL A 11 -8.13 45.29 -25.96
CA VAL A 11 -8.79 45.73 -24.73
C VAL A 11 -8.13 46.99 -24.18
N ARG A 12 -6.79 47.10 -24.25
CA ARG A 12 -6.08 48.34 -23.90
C ARG A 12 -6.59 49.54 -24.70
N LEU A 13 -6.83 49.34 -26.00
CA LEU A 13 -7.25 50.41 -26.91
C LEU A 13 -8.73 50.76 -26.75
N ALA A 14 -9.60 49.74 -26.64
CA ALA A 14 -11.05 49.91 -26.59
C ALA A 14 -11.59 50.18 -25.17
N GLY A 15 -10.82 49.84 -24.13
CA GLY A 15 -11.25 49.91 -22.73
C GLY A 15 -12.33 48.89 -22.34
N ASP A 16 -12.72 48.00 -23.25
CA ASP A 16 -13.83 47.05 -23.08
C ASP A 16 -13.53 45.70 -23.75
N VAL A 17 -13.77 44.60 -23.02
CA VAL A 17 -13.49 43.23 -23.45
C VAL A 17 -14.41 42.77 -24.59
N SER A 18 -15.67 43.20 -24.59
CA SER A 18 -16.62 42.85 -25.65
C SER A 18 -16.26 43.54 -26.96
N LEU A 19 -15.96 44.85 -26.93
CA LEU A 19 -15.55 45.58 -28.12
C LEU A 19 -14.24 45.04 -28.70
N ALA A 20 -13.27 44.69 -27.86
CA ALA A 20 -12.01 44.10 -28.30
C ALA A 20 -12.19 42.79 -29.07
N GLU A 21 -13.11 41.92 -28.63
CA GLU A 21 -13.43 40.69 -29.35
C GLU A 21 -14.13 40.95 -30.68
N GLU A 22 -15.05 41.91 -30.74
CA GLU A 22 -15.71 42.30 -31.99
C GLU A 22 -14.67 42.76 -33.04
N PHE A 23 -13.72 43.61 -32.65
CA PHE A 23 -12.64 44.04 -33.55
C PHE A 23 -11.71 42.90 -33.99
N ALA A 24 -11.44 41.93 -33.10
CA ALA A 24 -10.65 40.76 -33.45
C ALA A 24 -11.39 39.83 -34.42
N GLN A 25 -12.70 39.64 -34.25
CA GLN A 25 -13.54 38.86 -35.17
C GLN A 25 -13.63 39.53 -36.54
N ASP A 26 -13.80 40.84 -36.56
CA ASP A 26 -13.79 41.66 -37.77
C ASP A 26 -12.48 41.52 -38.57
N ALA A 27 -11.33 41.49 -37.87
CA ALA A 27 -10.05 41.26 -38.49
C ALA A 27 -9.89 39.83 -39.03
N LEU A 28 -10.44 38.83 -38.31
CA LEU A 28 -10.46 37.44 -38.77
C LEU A 28 -11.34 37.27 -40.02
N LEU A 29 -12.48 37.93 -40.08
CA LEU A 29 -13.33 37.95 -41.28
C LEU A 29 -12.59 38.53 -42.48
N ALA A 30 -11.89 39.65 -42.30
CA ALA A 30 -11.05 40.24 -43.35
C ALA A 30 -9.92 39.31 -43.80
N ALA A 31 -9.33 38.53 -42.88
CA ALA A 31 -8.34 37.50 -43.23
C ALA A 31 -8.96 36.38 -44.07
N LEU A 32 -10.15 35.90 -43.70
CA LEU A 32 -10.86 34.84 -44.42
C LEU A 32 -11.30 35.28 -45.83
N GLU A 33 -11.54 36.57 -46.04
CA GLU A 33 -11.82 37.14 -47.36
C GLU A 33 -10.54 37.31 -48.20
N ARG A 34 -9.45 37.81 -47.62
CA ARG A 34 -8.26 38.23 -48.37
C ARG A 34 -7.23 37.10 -48.59
N TRP A 35 -7.01 36.23 -47.60
CA TRP A 35 -5.96 35.19 -47.67
C TRP A 35 -6.18 34.13 -48.76
N PRO A 36 -7.41 33.72 -49.12
CA PRO A 36 -7.61 32.80 -50.25
C PRO A 36 -7.06 33.34 -51.58
N GLU A 37 -7.10 34.67 -51.77
CA GLU A 37 -6.64 35.32 -53.00
C GLU A 37 -5.16 35.74 -52.93
N SER A 38 -4.71 36.27 -51.78
CA SER A 38 -3.36 36.82 -51.61
C SER A 38 -2.34 35.87 -50.99
N GLY A 39 -2.78 34.70 -50.52
CA GLY A 39 -1.99 33.85 -49.63
C GLY A 39 -2.00 34.34 -48.17
N VAL A 40 -1.61 33.45 -47.24
CA VAL A 40 -1.43 33.78 -45.83
C VAL A 40 -0.11 34.55 -45.67
N PRO A 41 -0.10 35.75 -45.05
CA PRO A 41 1.12 36.51 -44.81
C PRO A 41 2.13 35.74 -43.93
N ASP A 42 3.42 36.06 -44.06
CA ASP A 42 4.50 35.43 -43.26
C ASP A 42 4.31 35.60 -41.75
N ASN A 43 3.66 36.69 -41.32
CA ASN A 43 3.25 36.92 -39.93
C ASN A 43 1.75 37.26 -39.86
N PRO A 44 0.87 36.24 -39.78
CA PRO A 44 -0.57 36.43 -39.78
C PRO A 44 -1.08 37.14 -38.52
N GLY A 45 -0.42 36.92 -37.37
CA GLY A 45 -0.80 37.53 -36.09
C GLY A 45 -0.64 39.05 -36.10
N ALA A 46 0.47 39.55 -36.65
CA ALA A 46 0.72 40.98 -36.77
C ALA A 46 -0.24 41.64 -37.76
N TRP A 47 -0.57 40.97 -38.86
CA TRP A 47 -1.58 41.42 -39.82
C TRP A 47 -2.96 41.55 -39.16
N LEU A 48 -3.41 40.52 -38.45
CA LEU A 48 -4.69 40.54 -37.73
C LEU A 48 -4.77 41.66 -36.70
N MET A 49 -3.70 41.87 -35.92
CA MET A 49 -3.62 42.97 -34.96
C MET A 49 -3.73 44.33 -35.64
N ALA A 50 -3.05 44.54 -36.77
CA ALA A 50 -3.07 45.81 -37.49
C ALA A 50 -4.48 46.15 -38.00
N ILE A 51 -5.18 45.18 -38.60
CA ILE A 51 -6.57 45.35 -39.07
C ILE A 51 -7.51 45.62 -37.89
N ALA A 52 -7.38 44.86 -36.80
CA ALA A 52 -8.22 45.02 -35.62
C ALA A 52 -8.01 46.40 -34.96
N LYS A 53 -6.76 46.90 -34.87
CA LYS A 53 -6.46 48.24 -34.36
C LYS A 53 -7.09 49.34 -35.21
N ARG A 54 -7.04 49.24 -36.54
CA ARG A 54 -7.70 50.22 -37.44
C ARG A 54 -9.21 50.25 -37.20
N ARG A 55 -9.85 49.07 -37.16
CA ARG A 55 -11.29 48.94 -36.85
C ARG A 55 -11.65 49.57 -35.49
N ALA A 56 -10.83 49.32 -34.47
CA ALA A 56 -11.01 49.89 -33.14
C ALA A 56 -10.89 51.42 -33.13
N VAL A 57 -9.86 51.98 -33.78
CA VAL A 57 -9.70 53.44 -33.91
C VAL A 57 -10.85 54.08 -34.65
N ASP A 58 -11.29 53.49 -35.77
CA ASP A 58 -12.41 54.02 -36.55
C ASP A 58 -13.74 53.96 -35.79
N HIS A 59 -13.93 52.94 -34.94
CA HIS A 59 -15.06 52.87 -34.03
C HIS A 59 -14.99 53.98 -32.97
N LEU A 60 -13.86 54.15 -32.30
CA LEU A 60 -13.66 55.18 -31.27
C LEU A 60 -13.79 56.60 -31.84
N ARG A 61 -13.32 56.83 -33.08
CA ARG A 61 -13.50 58.08 -33.83
C ARG A 61 -14.97 58.38 -34.06
N ARG A 62 -15.73 57.41 -34.57
CA ARG A 62 -17.17 57.55 -34.80
C ARG A 62 -17.97 57.75 -33.50
N ALA A 63 -17.52 57.16 -32.40
CA ALA A 63 -18.16 57.29 -31.10
C ALA A 63 -17.81 58.60 -30.37
N GLY A 64 -16.89 59.42 -30.89
CA GLY A 64 -16.42 60.64 -30.22
C GLY A 64 -15.65 60.38 -28.92
N ARG A 65 -15.07 59.17 -28.76
CA ARG A 65 -14.38 58.70 -27.55
C ARG A 65 -12.87 58.51 -27.75
N LEU A 66 -12.31 59.17 -28.76
CA LEU A 66 -10.85 59.24 -28.92
C LEU A 66 -10.30 60.20 -27.86
N ASP A 67 -9.75 59.65 -26.78
CA ASP A 67 -9.01 60.44 -25.81
C ASP A 67 -7.64 60.87 -26.37
N ARG A 68 -7.07 61.96 -25.83
CA ARG A 68 -5.77 62.54 -26.28
C ARG A 68 -4.61 61.54 -26.35
N GLY A 69 -4.63 60.50 -25.51
CA GLY A 69 -3.63 59.42 -25.55
C GLY A 69 -3.70 58.54 -26.80
N ASN A 70 -4.89 58.39 -27.39
CA ASN A 70 -5.14 57.57 -28.59
C ASN A 70 -5.12 58.38 -29.90
N GLU A 71 -5.11 59.72 -29.82
CA GLU A 71 -5.07 60.62 -30.99
C GLU A 71 -3.77 60.46 -31.82
N LYS A 72 -2.61 60.24 -31.16
CA LYS A 72 -1.34 59.95 -31.86
C LYS A 72 -1.40 58.64 -32.67
N LEU A 73 -1.87 57.57 -32.03
CA LEU A 73 -2.03 56.26 -32.67
C LEU A 73 -3.03 56.33 -33.84
N ALA A 74 -4.11 57.09 -33.68
CA ALA A 74 -5.10 57.32 -34.73
C ALA A 74 -4.56 58.15 -35.91
N HIS A 75 -3.63 59.07 -35.67
CA HIS A 75 -2.95 59.84 -36.69
C HIS A 75 -1.95 58.96 -37.48
N GLU A 76 -1.13 58.16 -36.80
CA GLU A 76 -0.18 57.22 -37.41
C GLU A 76 -0.87 56.17 -38.30
N LEU A 77 -2.01 55.63 -37.86
CA LEU A 77 -2.80 54.66 -38.62
C LEU A 77 -3.55 55.26 -39.82
N ALA A 78 -3.88 56.55 -39.79
CA ALA A 78 -4.61 57.24 -40.85
C ALA A 78 -3.72 57.70 -42.03
N VAL A 79 -2.42 57.89 -41.78
CA VAL A 79 -1.47 58.42 -42.77
C VAL A 79 -0.92 57.33 -43.72
N ARG A 80 -1.17 56.04 -43.47
CA ARG A 80 -0.51 54.92 -44.20
C ARG A 80 -1.49 53.98 -44.94
N PRO A 81 -1.47 53.95 -46.28
CA PRO A 81 -2.27 53.01 -47.07
C PRO A 81 -1.56 51.64 -47.17
N ASP A 82 -2.32 50.57 -46.86
CA ASP A 82 -2.00 49.11 -46.91
C ASP A 82 -0.69 48.66 -46.18
N PRO A 83 -0.70 47.65 -45.30
CA PRO A 83 0.52 47.22 -44.63
C PRO A 83 1.46 46.51 -45.60
N GLY A 84 2.59 47.13 -45.95
CA GLY A 84 3.73 46.47 -46.59
C GLY A 84 4.57 45.66 -45.59
N ALA A 85 5.43 44.77 -46.07
CA ALA A 85 6.26 43.88 -45.24
C ALA A 85 7.14 44.64 -44.21
N ASP A 86 7.66 45.82 -44.58
CA ASP A 86 8.53 46.64 -43.73
C ASP A 86 7.79 47.31 -42.55
N ASP A 87 6.46 47.45 -42.62
CA ASP A 87 5.63 48.05 -41.56
C ASP A 87 5.25 47.06 -40.45
N LEU A 88 5.47 45.77 -40.72
CA LEU A 88 5.21 44.68 -39.80
C LEU A 88 6.30 44.58 -38.72
N ASP A 89 7.55 44.88 -39.09
CA ASP A 89 8.73 44.91 -38.21
C ASP A 89 8.73 46.11 -37.24
N ALA A 90 8.30 47.29 -37.67
CA ALA A 90 8.16 48.44 -36.76
C ALA A 90 7.01 48.27 -35.75
N ALA A 91 5.94 47.56 -36.12
CA ALA A 91 4.90 47.18 -35.18
C ALA A 91 5.40 46.15 -34.15
N LEU A 92 6.38 45.30 -34.51
CA LEU A 92 6.96 44.26 -33.65
C LEU A 92 7.82 44.83 -32.51
N ASP A 93 8.66 45.85 -32.78
CA ASP A 93 9.54 46.46 -31.76
C ASP A 93 8.76 47.19 -30.65
N ASP A 94 7.61 47.78 -30.97
CA ASP A 94 6.71 48.44 -30.01
C ASP A 94 5.82 47.42 -29.25
N LEU A 95 5.75 46.18 -29.73
CA LEU A 95 4.94 45.08 -29.17
C LEU A 95 5.72 44.22 -28.16
N ASP A 96 7.00 43.92 -28.38
CA ASP A 96 7.73 42.95 -27.55
C ASP A 96 7.98 43.42 -26.09
N GLY A 97 8.03 44.73 -25.84
CA GLY A 97 8.17 45.30 -24.49
C GLY A 97 6.87 45.39 -23.67
N GLY A 98 5.69 45.47 -24.31
CA GLY A 98 4.40 45.75 -23.66
C GLY A 98 3.32 44.66 -23.78
N VAL A 99 3.48 43.71 -24.72
CA VAL A 99 2.50 42.63 -24.94
C VAL A 99 2.49 41.63 -23.78
N GLY A 100 3.62 41.39 -23.13
CA GLY A 100 3.68 40.60 -21.90
C GLY A 100 2.79 41.20 -20.80
N ASP A 101 2.91 42.51 -20.59
CA ASP A 101 2.11 43.27 -19.64
C ASP A 101 0.62 43.25 -19.98
N ASP A 102 0.24 43.37 -21.26
CA ASP A 102 -1.17 43.32 -21.65
C ASP A 102 -1.81 41.95 -21.36
N VAL A 103 -1.10 40.87 -21.65
CA VAL A 103 -1.60 39.52 -21.35
C VAL A 103 -1.74 39.33 -19.84
N LEU A 104 -0.79 39.85 -19.05
CA LEU A 104 -0.90 39.87 -17.60
C LEU A 104 -2.13 40.67 -17.11
N ARG A 105 -2.38 41.86 -17.68
CA ARG A 105 -3.58 42.67 -17.42
C ARG A 105 -4.86 41.89 -17.74
N LEU A 106 -4.89 41.19 -18.87
CA LEU A 106 -6.03 40.37 -19.29
C LEU A 106 -6.28 39.20 -18.32
N MET A 107 -5.23 38.57 -17.80
CA MET A 107 -5.35 37.54 -16.74
C MET A 107 -5.98 38.14 -15.47
N PHE A 108 -5.50 39.30 -15.01
CA PHE A 108 -6.09 39.96 -13.82
C PHE A 108 -7.55 40.36 -14.00
N ILE A 109 -7.94 40.81 -15.19
CA ILE A 109 -9.33 41.23 -15.48
C ILE A 109 -10.25 40.03 -15.60
N SER A 110 -9.83 38.99 -16.34
CA SER A 110 -10.63 37.75 -16.46
C SER A 110 -10.82 37.07 -15.10
N CYS A 111 -9.86 37.23 -14.19
CA CYS A 111 -9.91 36.76 -12.81
C CYS A 111 -10.42 37.81 -11.81
N HIS A 112 -11.11 38.89 -12.22
CA HIS A 112 -11.53 39.91 -11.25
C HIS A 112 -12.47 39.33 -10.18
N PRO A 113 -12.28 39.62 -8.87
CA PRO A 113 -13.16 39.17 -7.78
C PRO A 113 -14.63 39.62 -7.86
N ALA A 114 -14.97 40.48 -8.83
CA ALA A 114 -16.34 40.91 -9.08
C ALA A 114 -17.15 39.82 -9.81
N LEU A 115 -16.45 38.86 -10.40
CA LEU A 115 -16.99 37.73 -11.12
C LEU A 115 -17.09 36.53 -10.18
N SER A 116 -18.12 35.71 -10.37
CA SER A 116 -18.18 34.41 -9.69
C SER A 116 -17.02 33.51 -10.15
N THR A 117 -16.59 32.56 -9.30
CA THR A 117 -15.50 31.63 -9.64
C THR A 117 -15.71 30.93 -10.98
N ARG A 118 -16.93 30.44 -11.22
CA ARG A 118 -17.30 29.80 -12.49
C ARG A 118 -17.18 30.75 -13.69
N ALA A 119 -17.51 32.02 -13.49
CA ALA A 119 -17.37 33.05 -14.54
C ALA A 119 -15.90 33.40 -14.79
N ARG A 120 -15.08 33.51 -13.74
CA ARG A 120 -13.62 33.70 -13.88
C ARG A 120 -13.00 32.58 -14.71
N VAL A 121 -13.24 31.32 -14.35
CA VAL A 121 -12.73 30.14 -15.07
C VAL A 121 -13.14 30.17 -16.55
N ALA A 122 -14.42 30.32 -16.85
CA ALA A 122 -14.91 30.32 -18.23
C ALA A 122 -14.33 31.48 -19.05
N LEU A 123 -14.24 32.67 -18.46
CA LEU A 123 -13.72 33.86 -19.13
C LEU A 123 -12.21 33.76 -19.36
N THR A 124 -11.44 33.27 -18.39
CA THR A 124 -9.99 33.06 -18.53
C THR A 124 -9.68 32.01 -19.59
N LEU A 125 -10.38 30.87 -19.59
CA LEU A 125 -10.19 29.83 -20.62
C LEU A 125 -10.57 30.35 -22.02
N ARG A 126 -11.59 31.20 -22.13
CA ARG A 126 -11.97 31.80 -23.41
C ARG A 126 -10.96 32.82 -23.90
N LEU A 127 -10.61 33.81 -23.08
CA LEU A 127 -9.82 34.98 -23.49
C LEU A 127 -8.31 34.74 -23.48
N VAL A 128 -7.81 34.07 -22.44
CA VAL A 128 -6.37 33.80 -22.25
C VAL A 128 -6.03 32.40 -22.75
N GLY A 129 -6.94 31.45 -22.48
CA GLY A 129 -6.81 30.06 -22.91
C GLY A 129 -6.99 29.87 -24.41
N GLY A 130 -7.82 30.69 -25.05
CA GLY A 130 -8.15 30.59 -26.46
C GLY A 130 -9.12 29.44 -26.79
N LEU A 131 -9.76 28.83 -25.79
CA LEU A 131 -10.69 27.72 -26.00
C LEU A 131 -12.01 28.22 -26.61
N ARG A 132 -12.62 27.37 -27.44
CA ARG A 132 -13.99 27.55 -27.94
C ARG A 132 -15.01 27.27 -26.85
N THR A 133 -16.19 27.89 -26.96
CA THR A 133 -17.29 27.69 -26.01
C THR A 133 -17.66 26.21 -25.89
N GLU A 134 -17.70 25.50 -27.02
CA GLU A 134 -17.92 24.06 -27.11
C GLU A 134 -16.88 23.24 -26.33
N GLU A 135 -15.60 23.62 -26.44
CA GLU A 135 -14.49 22.95 -25.76
C GLU A 135 -14.59 23.14 -24.25
N ILE A 136 -14.92 24.35 -23.80
CA ILE A 136 -15.17 24.65 -22.38
C ILE A 136 -16.41 23.88 -21.89
N ALA A 137 -17.48 23.84 -22.67
CA ALA A 137 -18.71 23.14 -22.31
C ALA A 137 -18.48 21.64 -22.10
N ARG A 138 -17.81 21.00 -23.06
CA ARG A 138 -17.39 19.61 -22.97
C ARG A 138 -16.49 19.38 -21.77
N ALA A 139 -15.52 20.25 -21.55
CA ALA A 139 -14.54 20.13 -20.48
C ALA A 139 -15.11 20.34 -19.07
N PHE A 140 -16.35 20.80 -18.92
CA PHE A 140 -17.04 20.94 -17.63
C PHE A 140 -18.40 20.21 -17.59
N LEU A 141 -18.71 19.38 -18.60
CA LEU A 141 -19.96 18.63 -18.73
C LEU A 141 -21.23 19.49 -18.54
N VAL A 142 -21.22 20.68 -19.14
CA VAL A 142 -22.38 21.58 -19.18
C VAL A 142 -22.74 21.90 -20.63
N SER A 143 -23.95 22.40 -20.88
CA SER A 143 -24.31 22.78 -22.24
C SER A 143 -23.55 24.01 -22.72
N GLU A 144 -23.32 24.08 -24.02
CA GLU A 144 -22.67 25.23 -24.67
C GLU A 144 -23.40 26.54 -24.36
N ALA A 145 -24.74 26.51 -24.36
CA ALA A 145 -25.57 27.66 -24.00
C ALA A 145 -25.28 28.18 -22.59
N VAL A 146 -25.06 27.30 -21.61
CA VAL A 146 -24.72 27.71 -20.22
C VAL A 146 -23.36 28.42 -20.19
N VAL A 147 -22.37 27.91 -20.92
CA VAL A 147 -21.04 28.52 -20.98
C VAL A 147 -21.09 29.87 -21.71
N ALA A 148 -21.74 29.93 -22.88
CA ALA A 148 -21.91 31.16 -23.65
C ALA A 148 -22.56 32.26 -22.78
N GLN A 149 -23.68 31.93 -22.14
CA GLN A 149 -24.41 32.89 -21.30
C GLN A 149 -23.58 33.30 -20.07
N ARG A 150 -22.76 32.40 -19.53
CA ARG A 150 -21.84 32.71 -18.41
C ARG A 150 -20.76 33.71 -18.84
N ILE A 151 -20.15 33.52 -20.02
CA ILE A 151 -19.14 34.43 -20.59
C ILE A 151 -19.75 35.80 -20.86
N VAL A 152 -20.93 35.87 -21.49
CA VAL A 152 -21.63 37.13 -21.78
C VAL A 152 -21.94 37.90 -20.49
N ARG A 153 -22.47 37.22 -19.47
CA ARG A 153 -22.74 37.84 -18.16
C ARG A 153 -21.47 38.33 -17.48
N ALA A 154 -20.37 37.59 -17.59
CA ALA A 154 -19.09 38.00 -17.04
C ALA A 154 -18.59 39.31 -17.67
N LYS A 155 -18.59 39.38 -19.00
CA LYS A 155 -18.20 40.60 -19.75
C LYS A 155 -19.08 41.80 -19.40
N ARG A 156 -20.41 41.62 -19.37
CA ARG A 156 -21.35 42.68 -18.96
C ARG A 156 -21.07 43.18 -17.54
N THR A 157 -20.70 42.29 -16.62
CA THR A 157 -20.36 42.65 -15.24
C THR A 157 -19.09 43.49 -15.17
N LEU A 158 -18.05 43.13 -15.93
CA LEU A 158 -16.81 43.90 -16.01
C LEU A 158 -17.07 45.30 -16.60
N ALA A 159 -17.82 45.39 -17.69
CA ALA A 159 -18.18 46.64 -18.34
C ALA A 159 -19.02 47.55 -17.42
N ALA A 160 -20.05 47.00 -16.76
CA ALA A 160 -20.91 47.75 -15.84
C ALA A 160 -20.15 48.33 -14.65
N ARG A 161 -19.11 47.62 -14.17
CA ARG A 161 -18.25 48.08 -13.09
C ARG A 161 -17.09 48.96 -13.53
N ARG A 162 -16.92 49.19 -14.85
CA ARG A 162 -15.85 49.99 -15.44
C ARG A 162 -14.47 49.59 -14.91
N ILE A 163 -14.20 48.29 -14.89
CA ILE A 163 -12.91 47.76 -14.42
C ILE A 163 -11.81 48.25 -15.36
N PRO A 164 -10.79 48.97 -14.86
CA PRO A 164 -9.72 49.50 -15.70
C PRO A 164 -8.84 48.38 -16.28
N PHE A 165 -8.34 48.59 -17.50
CA PHE A 165 -7.34 47.71 -18.12
C PHE A 165 -5.93 48.06 -17.65
N GLU A 166 -5.60 47.71 -16.41
CA GLU A 166 -4.31 48.01 -15.80
C GLU A 166 -3.77 46.85 -14.97
N VAL A 167 -2.46 46.85 -14.73
CA VAL A 167 -1.88 45.97 -13.72
C VAL A 167 -2.27 46.55 -12.37
N PRO A 168 -2.81 45.74 -11.44
CA PRO A 168 -3.19 46.24 -10.13
C PRO A 168 -2.01 46.95 -9.44
N ALA A 169 -2.31 48.07 -8.78
CA ALA A 169 -1.35 48.73 -7.89
C ALA A 169 -0.82 47.73 -6.85
N GLU A 170 0.40 47.96 -6.35
CA GLU A 170 1.11 47.03 -5.46
C GLU A 170 0.23 46.52 -4.29
N ARG A 171 -0.54 47.43 -3.68
CA ARG A 171 -1.44 47.13 -2.56
C ARG A 171 -2.57 46.15 -2.89
N ASP A 172 -3.00 46.08 -4.15
CA ASP A 172 -4.10 45.24 -4.62
C ASP A 172 -3.60 44.00 -5.38
N ARG A 173 -2.29 43.96 -5.69
CA ARG A 173 -1.66 42.92 -6.50
C ARG A 173 -1.78 41.54 -5.86
N GLU A 174 -1.52 41.42 -4.57
CA GLU A 174 -1.56 40.14 -3.85
C GLU A 174 -2.93 39.46 -3.94
N ALA A 175 -4.00 40.19 -3.58
CA ALA A 175 -5.37 39.67 -3.63
C ALA A 175 -5.80 39.29 -5.06
N ARG A 176 -5.37 40.06 -6.06
CA ARG A 176 -5.67 39.80 -7.47
C ARG A 176 -4.88 38.62 -8.01
N LEU A 177 -3.61 38.48 -7.61
CA LEU A 177 -2.75 37.36 -7.98
C LEU A 177 -3.29 36.07 -7.37
N SER A 178 -3.69 36.09 -6.10
CA SER A 178 -4.36 34.97 -5.45
C SER A 178 -5.57 34.47 -6.25
N SER A 179 -6.40 35.39 -6.77
CA SER A 179 -7.53 35.02 -7.62
C SER A 179 -7.11 34.39 -8.97
N VAL A 180 -5.99 34.81 -9.56
CA VAL A 180 -5.48 34.21 -10.80
C VAL A 180 -4.96 32.81 -10.54
N LEU A 181 -4.17 32.63 -9.47
CA LEU A 181 -3.64 31.34 -9.03
C LEU A 181 -4.77 30.35 -8.72
N GLU A 182 -5.81 30.80 -8.01
CA GLU A 182 -7.01 30.01 -7.72
C GLU A 182 -7.66 29.50 -9.00
N VAL A 183 -7.88 30.36 -9.99
CA VAL A 183 -8.51 29.99 -11.27
C VAL A 183 -7.66 28.97 -12.03
N ILE A 184 -6.35 29.21 -12.16
CA ILE A 184 -5.44 28.29 -12.85
C ILE A 184 -5.46 26.92 -12.14
N TYR A 185 -5.40 26.90 -10.81
CA TYR A 185 -5.39 25.67 -10.05
C TYR A 185 -6.73 24.92 -10.11
N LEU A 186 -7.86 25.63 -10.15
CA LEU A 186 -9.18 25.03 -10.35
C LEU A 186 -9.30 24.35 -11.72
N VAL A 187 -8.80 25.00 -12.78
CA VAL A 187 -8.73 24.38 -14.12
C VAL A 187 -7.85 23.13 -14.09
N PHE A 188 -6.69 23.21 -13.43
CA PHE A 188 -5.81 22.06 -13.29
C PHE A 188 -6.48 20.90 -12.54
N ASN A 189 -7.13 21.17 -11.40
CA ASN A 189 -7.80 20.14 -10.59
C ASN A 189 -8.94 19.46 -11.35
N GLU A 190 -9.76 20.23 -12.08
CA GLU A 190 -10.81 19.65 -12.93
C GLU A 190 -10.22 18.77 -14.05
N GLY A 191 -9.04 19.12 -14.56
CA GLY A 191 -8.29 18.27 -15.49
C GLY A 191 -7.71 17.01 -14.84
N TYR A 192 -7.17 17.14 -13.63
CA TYR A 192 -6.36 16.11 -12.99
C TYR A 192 -7.19 15.05 -12.23
N ALA A 193 -8.37 15.44 -11.76
CA ALA A 193 -9.37 14.59 -11.14
C ALA A 193 -10.74 15.10 -11.58
N ALA A 194 -11.29 14.50 -12.64
CA ALA A 194 -12.54 14.98 -13.23
C ALA A 194 -13.69 14.84 -12.23
N THR A 195 -14.41 15.93 -11.98
CA THR A 195 -15.48 15.96 -10.96
C THR A 195 -16.64 14.99 -11.30
N ALA A 196 -16.86 14.75 -12.60
CA ALA A 196 -17.92 13.88 -13.10
C ALA A 196 -17.56 13.26 -14.47
N GLY A 197 -18.31 12.24 -14.87
CA GLY A 197 -18.22 11.60 -16.19
C GLY A 197 -17.55 10.23 -16.16
N GLU A 198 -17.25 9.72 -17.35
CA GLU A 198 -16.66 8.38 -17.58
C GLU A 198 -15.12 8.39 -17.51
N ASP A 199 -14.50 9.55 -17.76
CA ASP A 199 -13.04 9.69 -17.70
C ASP A 199 -12.56 10.06 -16.29
N LEU A 200 -11.45 9.44 -15.85
CA LEU A 200 -10.79 9.78 -14.59
C LEU A 200 -10.11 11.18 -14.66
N MET A 201 -9.59 11.54 -15.83
CA MET A 201 -8.84 12.78 -16.07
C MET A 201 -9.25 13.40 -17.40
N ARG A 202 -9.06 14.72 -17.51
CA ARG A 202 -9.18 15.49 -18.76
C ARG A 202 -7.83 16.15 -19.06
N PRO A 203 -6.87 15.43 -19.68
CA PRO A 203 -5.50 15.90 -19.87
C PRO A 203 -5.39 17.25 -20.58
N GLY A 204 -6.33 17.57 -21.49
CA GLY A 204 -6.38 18.85 -22.18
C GLY A 204 -6.47 20.06 -21.21
N LEU A 205 -7.27 19.94 -20.14
CA LEU A 205 -7.36 21.00 -19.12
C LEU A 205 -6.07 21.10 -18.29
N CYS A 206 -5.43 19.98 -17.96
CA CYS A 206 -4.14 19.98 -17.27
C CYS A 206 -3.07 20.71 -18.08
N LEU A 207 -2.97 20.39 -19.36
CA LEU A 207 -2.00 21.01 -20.28
C LEU A 207 -2.26 22.50 -20.41
N GLU A 208 -3.52 22.91 -20.50
CA GLU A 208 -3.89 24.30 -20.59
C GLU A 208 -3.58 25.06 -19.28
N ALA A 209 -3.90 24.51 -18.12
CA ALA A 209 -3.52 25.12 -16.84
C ALA A 209 -2.00 25.22 -16.66
N LEU A 210 -1.24 24.20 -17.06
CA LEU A 210 0.23 24.25 -17.08
C LEU A 210 0.74 25.35 -18.02
N ARG A 211 0.13 25.50 -19.20
CA ARG A 211 0.47 26.56 -20.15
C ARG A 211 0.24 27.95 -19.53
N LEU A 212 -0.92 28.17 -18.91
CA LEU A 212 -1.28 29.42 -18.25
C LEU A 212 -0.38 29.71 -17.04
N GLY A 213 -0.10 28.72 -16.20
CA GLY A 213 0.81 28.86 -15.07
C GLY A 213 2.24 29.22 -15.48
N ARG A 214 2.80 28.53 -16.49
CA ARG A 214 4.13 28.84 -17.04
C ARG A 214 4.18 30.23 -17.67
N LEU A 215 3.09 30.66 -18.31
CA LEU A 215 2.98 32.02 -18.86
C LEU A 215 3.02 33.04 -17.73
N LEU A 216 2.21 32.86 -16.68
CA LEU A 216 2.22 33.73 -15.52
C LEU A 216 3.61 33.80 -14.87
N ALA A 217 4.27 32.65 -14.65
CA ALA A 217 5.62 32.60 -14.08
C ALA A 217 6.67 33.38 -14.88
N ARG A 218 6.53 33.43 -16.21
CA ARG A 218 7.42 34.27 -17.06
C ARG A 218 7.11 35.76 -16.93
N LEU A 219 5.84 36.12 -16.75
CA LEU A 219 5.40 37.51 -16.62
C LEU A 219 5.65 38.08 -15.23
N THR A 220 5.75 37.21 -14.21
CA THR A 220 5.95 37.61 -12.81
C THR A 220 7.10 36.82 -12.17
N PRO A 221 8.36 37.00 -12.64
CA PRO A 221 9.48 36.18 -12.19
C PRO A 221 9.81 36.34 -10.70
N GLY A 222 9.44 37.47 -10.08
CA GLY A 222 9.63 37.74 -8.65
C GLY A 222 8.54 37.19 -7.72
N GLU A 223 7.51 36.53 -8.24
CA GLU A 223 6.37 36.07 -7.43
C GLU A 223 6.54 34.59 -7.03
N ALA A 224 6.93 34.33 -5.79
CA ALA A 224 7.24 32.98 -5.32
C ALA A 224 6.06 32.00 -5.42
N GLU A 225 4.84 32.44 -5.10
CA GLU A 225 3.64 31.58 -5.14
C GLU A 225 3.24 31.17 -6.56
N VAL A 226 3.58 31.98 -7.58
CA VAL A 226 3.35 31.63 -8.99
C VAL A 226 4.22 30.44 -9.37
N HIS A 227 5.50 30.51 -9.03
CA HIS A 227 6.44 29.41 -9.24
C HIS A 227 6.08 28.18 -8.39
N GLY A 228 5.59 28.39 -7.16
CA GLY A 228 5.05 27.33 -6.30
C GLY A 228 3.88 26.59 -6.96
N LEU A 229 2.91 27.32 -7.54
CA LEU A 229 1.79 26.71 -8.25
C LEU A 229 2.25 25.94 -9.49
N VAL A 230 3.17 26.50 -10.29
CA VAL A 230 3.74 25.78 -11.43
C VAL A 230 4.43 24.50 -10.97
N ALA A 231 5.26 24.58 -9.92
CA ALA A 231 5.93 23.41 -9.37
C ALA A 231 4.94 22.31 -8.97
N LEU A 232 3.89 22.68 -8.23
CA LEU A 232 2.82 21.76 -7.82
C LEU A 232 2.16 21.07 -9.02
N MET A 233 1.72 21.83 -10.02
CA MET A 233 1.03 21.30 -11.19
C MET A 233 1.95 20.39 -12.03
N GLU A 234 3.21 20.76 -12.24
CA GLU A 234 4.18 19.95 -12.98
C GLU A 234 4.42 18.60 -12.29
N LEU A 235 4.62 18.62 -10.97
CA LEU A 235 4.85 17.42 -10.17
C LEU A 235 3.60 16.53 -10.14
N GLN A 236 2.40 17.10 -10.02
CA GLN A 236 1.16 16.33 -10.09
C GLN A 236 0.96 15.71 -11.48
N ALA A 237 1.12 16.52 -12.54
CA ALA A 237 0.97 16.09 -13.93
C ALA A 237 1.98 15.02 -14.34
N SER A 238 3.18 15.00 -13.73
CA SER A 238 4.18 13.96 -13.99
C SER A 238 3.67 12.54 -13.78
N ARG A 239 2.60 12.37 -13.00
CA ARG A 239 2.02 11.08 -12.65
C ARG A 239 0.90 10.63 -13.57
N ALA A 240 0.47 11.46 -14.53
CA ALA A 240 -0.74 11.23 -15.33
C ALA A 240 -0.81 9.81 -15.89
N GLU A 241 0.26 9.34 -16.54
CA GLU A 241 0.35 8.01 -17.15
C GLU A 241 0.31 6.85 -16.13
N ALA A 242 0.63 7.10 -14.86
CA ALA A 242 0.67 6.07 -13.82
C ALA A 242 -0.62 6.00 -12.99
N ARG A 243 -1.63 6.84 -13.29
CA ARG A 243 -2.86 6.96 -12.50
C ARG A 243 -3.99 6.04 -12.94
N THR A 244 -3.93 5.54 -14.17
CA THR A 244 -4.99 4.73 -14.77
C THR A 244 -4.45 3.35 -15.12
N GLY A 245 -5.17 2.32 -14.70
CA GLY A 245 -4.88 0.94 -15.05
C GLY A 245 -5.40 0.55 -16.44
N PRO A 246 -5.12 -0.68 -16.88
CA PRO A 246 -5.49 -1.16 -18.21
C PRO A 246 -6.99 -1.12 -18.50
N GLU A 247 -7.84 -1.20 -17.47
CA GLU A 247 -9.30 -1.20 -17.58
C GLU A 247 -9.92 0.18 -17.31
N GLY A 248 -9.09 1.23 -17.21
CA GLY A 248 -9.56 2.59 -16.91
C GLY A 248 -9.71 2.89 -15.42
N GLU A 249 -9.32 1.96 -14.54
CA GLU A 249 -9.47 2.07 -13.10
C GLU A 249 -8.43 3.00 -12.46
N PRO A 250 -8.79 3.78 -11.43
CA PRO A 250 -7.83 4.59 -10.70
C PRO A 250 -6.85 3.74 -9.89
N ILE A 251 -5.55 4.03 -10.05
CA ILE A 251 -4.46 3.40 -9.29
C ILE A 251 -4.10 4.29 -8.08
N PRO A 252 -4.22 3.79 -6.83
CA PRO A 252 -3.82 4.50 -5.61
C PRO A 252 -2.36 4.94 -5.66
N LEU A 253 -2.04 6.12 -5.09
CA LEU A 253 -0.69 6.72 -5.18
C LEU A 253 0.47 5.77 -4.79
N HIS A 254 0.28 4.92 -3.78
CA HIS A 254 1.31 3.99 -3.31
C HIS A 254 1.48 2.76 -4.22
N GLU A 255 0.51 2.46 -5.08
CA GLU A 255 0.54 1.37 -6.06
C GLU A 255 1.00 1.86 -7.45
N GLN A 256 1.11 3.19 -7.66
CA GLN A 256 1.53 3.75 -8.93
C GLN A 256 2.98 3.37 -9.23
N ASN A 257 3.22 2.85 -10.44
CA ASN A 257 4.57 2.61 -10.92
C ASN A 257 5.31 3.94 -11.14
N ARG A 258 6.22 4.29 -10.22
CA ARG A 258 7.03 5.51 -10.26
C ARG A 258 8.01 5.56 -11.43
N GLY A 259 8.32 4.42 -12.04
CA GLY A 259 9.08 4.36 -13.29
C GLY A 259 8.34 4.98 -14.48
N ARG A 260 7.01 5.04 -14.44
CA ARG A 260 6.17 5.68 -15.47
C ARG A 260 5.96 7.18 -15.24
N TRP A 261 6.52 7.76 -14.17
CA TRP A 261 6.37 9.18 -13.92
C TRP A 261 7.28 9.99 -14.87
N ASP A 262 6.72 11.04 -15.46
CA ASP A 262 7.42 11.88 -16.43
C ASP A 262 8.57 12.65 -15.76
N ARG A 263 9.80 12.24 -16.10
CA ARG A 263 11.03 12.83 -15.56
C ARG A 263 11.27 14.27 -16.01
N LEU A 264 10.77 14.68 -17.17
CA LEU A 264 10.88 16.06 -17.65
C LEU A 264 9.97 16.97 -16.81
N LEU A 265 8.72 16.57 -16.56
CA LEU A 265 7.81 17.33 -15.71
C LEU A 265 8.31 17.41 -14.26
N ILE A 266 8.87 16.31 -13.72
CA ILE A 266 9.53 16.34 -12.40
C ILE A 266 10.66 17.37 -12.37
N ARG A 267 11.57 17.35 -13.35
CA ARG A 267 12.67 18.32 -13.42
C ARG A 267 12.16 19.76 -13.51
N ARG A 268 11.16 20.03 -14.36
CA ARG A 268 10.54 21.35 -14.49
C ARG A 268 9.92 21.81 -13.17
N GLY A 269 9.21 20.91 -12.47
CA GLY A 269 8.63 21.21 -11.16
C GLY A 269 9.69 21.56 -10.11
N MET A 270 10.80 20.82 -10.08
CA MET A 270 11.93 21.14 -9.19
C MET A 270 12.57 22.49 -9.54
N THR A 271 12.77 22.79 -10.82
CA THR A 271 13.29 24.09 -11.28
C THR A 271 12.38 25.24 -10.87
N ALA A 272 11.06 25.09 -11.04
CA ALA A 272 10.10 26.09 -10.60
C ALA A 272 10.15 26.28 -9.08
N LEU A 273 10.29 25.21 -8.28
CA LEU A 273 10.42 25.35 -6.83
C LEU A 273 11.71 26.07 -6.42
N LEU A 274 12.82 25.86 -7.15
CA LEU A 274 14.06 26.61 -6.93
C LEU A 274 13.88 28.10 -7.27
N ALA A 275 13.16 28.43 -8.35
CA ALA A 275 12.83 29.81 -8.69
C ALA A 275 11.94 30.46 -7.62
N ALA A 276 10.95 29.73 -7.09
CA ALA A 276 10.12 30.20 -5.97
C ALA A 276 10.97 30.56 -4.75
N ARG A 277 11.93 29.70 -4.40
CA ARG A 277 12.84 29.92 -3.27
C ARG A 277 13.77 31.13 -3.50
N ALA A 278 14.23 31.33 -4.74
CA ALA A 278 15.09 32.44 -5.10
C ALA A 278 14.34 33.79 -5.08
N ALA A 279 13.06 33.80 -5.45
CA ALA A 279 12.20 34.97 -5.37
C ALA A 279 11.98 35.45 -3.92
N GLY A 280 12.05 34.53 -2.94
CA GLY A 280 11.94 34.85 -1.51
C GLY A 280 10.49 35.12 -1.06
N GLY A 281 10.34 35.64 0.16
CA GLY A 281 9.03 35.89 0.77
C GLY A 281 8.51 34.78 1.69
N PRO A 282 7.34 34.98 2.33
CA PRO A 282 6.73 33.99 3.19
C PRO A 282 6.23 32.77 2.40
N LEU A 283 6.25 31.59 3.04
CA LEU A 283 5.73 30.36 2.44
C LEU A 283 4.21 30.43 2.31
N GLY A 284 3.71 30.58 1.09
CA GLY A 284 2.29 30.54 0.80
C GLY A 284 1.75 29.13 0.55
N PRO A 285 0.43 29.00 0.31
CA PRO A 285 -0.24 27.71 0.17
C PRO A 285 0.31 26.85 -0.96
N TYR A 286 0.62 27.43 -2.12
CA TYR A 286 1.06 26.65 -3.28
C TYR A 286 2.51 26.19 -3.14
N MET A 287 3.38 27.00 -2.53
CA MET A 287 4.75 26.58 -2.24
C MET A 287 4.78 25.41 -1.24
N LEU A 288 3.93 25.43 -0.21
CA LEU A 288 3.81 24.32 0.74
C LEU A 288 3.26 23.05 0.08
N GLN A 289 2.23 23.18 -0.77
CA GLN A 289 1.71 22.05 -1.54
C GLN A 289 2.73 21.48 -2.53
N ALA A 290 3.52 22.34 -3.18
CA ALA A 290 4.61 21.92 -4.06
C ALA A 290 5.69 21.17 -3.28
N ALA A 291 6.05 21.64 -2.08
CA ALA A 291 6.99 20.94 -1.20
C ALA A 291 6.50 19.54 -0.80
N ILE A 292 5.19 19.38 -0.56
CA ILE A 292 4.56 18.07 -0.34
C ILE A 292 4.71 17.19 -1.59
N ALA A 293 4.39 17.73 -2.77
CA ALA A 293 4.52 17.01 -4.04
C ALA A 293 5.98 16.58 -4.33
N VAL A 294 6.96 17.40 -3.94
CA VAL A 294 8.39 17.08 -4.03
C VAL A 294 8.76 15.87 -3.18
N CYS A 295 8.24 15.76 -1.96
CA CYS A 295 8.51 14.60 -1.10
C CYS A 295 8.09 13.29 -1.79
N HIS A 296 6.95 13.31 -2.49
CA HIS A 296 6.55 12.17 -3.32
C HIS A 296 7.46 11.98 -4.53
N ALA A 297 7.78 13.03 -5.28
CA ALA A 297 8.57 12.92 -6.50
C ALA A 297 10.04 12.51 -6.29
N GLN A 298 10.59 12.73 -5.10
CA GLN A 298 11.98 12.37 -4.76
C GLN A 298 12.14 10.89 -4.38
N ALA A 299 11.14 10.29 -3.75
CA ALA A 299 11.21 8.88 -3.34
C ALA A 299 11.16 7.95 -4.57
N LEU A 300 12.04 6.94 -4.62
CA LEU A 300 12.12 6.02 -5.76
C LEU A 300 11.03 4.95 -5.66
N THR A 301 10.65 4.57 -4.44
CA THR A 301 9.55 3.64 -4.14
C THR A 301 8.48 4.31 -3.27
N ALA A 302 7.35 3.64 -3.05
CA ALA A 302 6.30 4.16 -2.18
C ALA A 302 6.76 4.18 -0.71
N GLU A 303 7.51 3.18 -0.30
CA GLU A 303 8.01 2.93 1.06
C GLU A 303 9.04 3.98 1.49
N GLU A 304 9.82 4.51 0.55
CA GLU A 304 10.81 5.56 0.79
C GLU A 304 10.20 6.97 0.97
N THR A 305 8.87 7.11 0.85
CA THR A 305 8.20 8.42 0.99
C THR A 305 8.33 8.91 2.43
N ASP A 306 8.91 10.10 2.62
CA ASP A 306 9.05 10.73 3.93
C ASP A 306 7.71 11.30 4.44
N TRP A 307 6.87 10.42 4.99
CA TRP A 307 5.56 10.77 5.52
C TRP A 307 5.62 11.68 6.75
N ALA A 308 6.67 11.60 7.56
CA ALA A 308 6.86 12.48 8.72
C ALA A 308 7.02 13.93 8.27
N ARG A 309 7.85 14.17 7.24
CA ARG A 309 7.99 15.49 6.62
C ARG A 309 6.70 15.96 5.96
N ILE A 310 5.98 15.08 5.25
CA ILE A 310 4.69 15.42 4.63
C ILE A 310 3.66 15.84 5.68
N ALA A 311 3.59 15.14 6.81
CA ALA A 311 2.70 15.50 7.93
C ALA A 311 3.05 16.89 8.50
N ALA A 312 4.34 17.20 8.68
CA ALA A 312 4.80 18.52 9.13
C ALA A 312 4.47 19.63 8.13
N LEU A 313 4.62 19.38 6.82
CA LEU A 313 4.25 20.32 5.77
C LEU A 313 2.74 20.57 5.73
N TYR A 314 1.92 19.53 5.90
CA TYR A 314 0.46 19.69 6.02
C TYR A 314 0.05 20.44 7.29
N GLU A 315 0.78 20.28 8.40
CA GLU A 315 0.56 21.10 9.59
C GLU A 315 0.84 22.59 9.32
N ALA A 316 1.95 22.91 8.66
CA ALA A 316 2.24 24.29 8.23
C ALA A 316 1.16 24.82 7.27
N LEU A 317 0.77 24.02 6.28
CA LEU A 317 -0.28 24.38 5.33
C LEU A 317 -1.64 24.62 6.02
N SER A 318 -1.96 23.86 7.06
CA SER A 318 -3.20 24.04 7.83
C SER A 318 -3.26 25.38 8.56
N ARG A 319 -2.12 26.01 8.85
CA ARG A 319 -2.05 27.34 9.49
C ARG A 319 -2.24 28.46 8.46
N VAL A 320 -1.71 28.27 7.24
CA VAL A 320 -1.81 29.25 6.14
C VAL A 320 -3.15 29.15 5.42
N LEU A 321 -3.69 27.94 5.27
CA LEU A 321 -4.94 27.64 4.57
C LEU A 321 -5.81 26.68 5.40
N PRO A 322 -6.52 27.19 6.44
CA PRO A 322 -7.25 26.38 7.42
C PRO A 322 -8.58 25.81 6.89
N THR A 323 -8.55 25.15 5.74
CA THR A 323 -9.75 24.56 5.12
C THR A 323 -10.02 23.14 5.62
N PRO A 324 -11.28 22.69 5.68
CA PRO A 324 -11.62 21.30 5.98
C PRO A 324 -10.92 20.27 5.08
N VAL A 325 -10.70 20.60 3.80
CA VAL A 325 -10.00 19.73 2.83
C VAL A 325 -8.53 19.57 3.19
N VAL A 326 -7.84 20.66 3.54
CA VAL A 326 -6.43 20.60 4.01
C VAL A 326 -6.33 19.78 5.31
N ARG A 327 -7.29 19.94 6.23
CA ARG A 327 -7.36 19.13 7.45
C ARG A 327 -7.54 17.64 7.16
N LEU A 328 -8.38 17.28 6.18
CA LEU A 328 -8.54 15.89 5.74
C LEU A 328 -7.25 15.34 5.13
N ASN A 329 -6.59 16.10 4.26
CA ASN A 329 -5.32 15.68 3.67
C ASN A 329 -4.22 15.51 4.73
N ARG A 330 -4.20 16.37 5.77
CA ARG A 330 -3.34 16.22 6.94
C ARG A 330 -3.64 14.91 7.69
N ALA A 331 -4.91 14.54 7.85
CA ALA A 331 -5.30 13.29 8.50
C ALA A 331 -4.70 12.07 7.77
N VAL A 332 -4.72 12.07 6.43
CA VAL A 332 -4.06 11.03 5.62
C VAL A 332 -2.54 11.02 5.85
N ALA A 333 -1.88 12.18 5.82
CA ALA A 333 -0.44 12.25 6.04
C ALA A 333 -0.03 11.74 7.43
N VAL A 334 -0.79 12.11 8.47
CA VAL A 334 -0.59 11.63 9.85
C VAL A 334 -0.86 10.13 9.94
N ALA A 335 -1.88 9.61 9.24
CA ALA A 335 -2.15 8.18 9.20
C ALA A 335 -0.95 7.37 8.68
N MET A 336 -0.31 7.87 7.62
CA MET A 336 0.82 7.19 7.01
C MET A 336 2.10 7.33 7.84
N ALA A 337 2.27 8.41 8.59
CA ALA A 337 3.45 8.65 9.43
C ALA A 337 3.35 7.96 10.81
N HIS A 338 2.16 7.96 11.42
CA HIS A 338 1.96 7.60 12.83
C HIS A 338 0.91 6.49 13.05
N GLY A 339 0.36 5.93 11.98
CA GLY A 339 -0.62 4.83 12.03
C GLY A 339 -2.06 5.27 11.76
N PRO A 340 -2.90 4.37 11.23
CA PRO A 340 -4.26 4.67 10.78
C PRO A 340 -5.18 5.21 11.88
N GLU A 341 -4.99 4.82 13.14
CA GLU A 341 -5.75 5.33 14.29
C GLU A 341 -5.55 6.84 14.47
N ALA A 342 -4.30 7.32 14.37
CA ALA A 342 -3.97 8.73 14.54
C ALA A 342 -4.59 9.58 13.42
N GLY A 343 -4.60 9.06 12.20
CA GLY A 343 -5.28 9.70 11.08
C GLY A 343 -6.80 9.74 11.26
N LEU A 344 -7.40 8.63 11.69
CA LEU A 344 -8.85 8.54 11.87
C LEU A 344 -9.34 9.52 12.95
N ALA A 345 -8.59 9.67 14.05
CA ALA A 345 -8.87 10.65 15.09
C ALA A 345 -8.90 12.10 14.58
N LEU A 346 -8.14 12.42 13.52
CA LEU A 346 -8.16 13.74 12.87
C LEU A 346 -9.27 13.86 11.81
N ALA A 347 -9.67 12.75 11.19
CA ALA A 347 -10.72 12.73 10.16
C ALA A 347 -12.13 12.76 10.77
N ASP A 348 -12.37 12.08 11.89
CA ASP A 348 -13.70 11.96 12.51
C ASP A 348 -14.35 13.30 12.88
N PRO A 349 -13.64 14.30 13.45
CA PRO A 349 -14.22 15.62 13.70
C PRO A 349 -14.76 16.33 12.45
N LEU A 350 -14.24 16.01 11.26
CA LEU A 350 -14.67 16.60 10.00
C LEU A 350 -16.07 16.14 9.56
N LEU A 351 -16.64 15.10 10.17
CA LEU A 351 -18.03 14.68 9.92
C LEU A 351 -19.05 15.74 10.37
N ALA A 352 -18.69 16.53 11.38
CA ALA A 352 -19.54 17.61 11.88
C ALA A 352 -19.50 18.85 10.98
N GLU A 353 -18.51 18.98 10.09
CA GLU A 353 -18.31 20.14 9.22
C GLU A 353 -19.37 20.17 8.09
N PRO A 354 -20.25 21.18 8.05
CA PRO A 354 -21.34 21.21 7.06
C PRO A 354 -20.84 21.19 5.61
N SER A 355 -19.71 21.83 5.33
CA SER A 355 -19.10 21.87 3.99
C SER A 355 -18.57 20.52 3.51
N MET A 356 -18.40 19.54 4.39
CA MET A 356 -17.86 18.21 4.06
C MET A 356 -18.93 17.15 3.83
N ARG A 357 -20.22 17.45 4.11
CA ARG A 357 -21.31 16.46 4.03
C ARG A 357 -21.48 15.83 2.64
N GLY A 358 -21.23 16.62 1.59
CA GLY A 358 -21.29 16.17 0.20
C GLY A 358 -19.93 15.83 -0.42
N TYR A 359 -18.85 15.85 0.37
CA TYR A 359 -17.50 15.64 -0.15
C TYR A 359 -17.10 14.17 -0.03
N HIS A 360 -17.18 13.44 -1.14
CA HIS A 360 -17.01 11.98 -1.19
C HIS A 360 -15.65 11.47 -0.65
N LEU A 361 -14.59 12.29 -0.71
CA LEU A 361 -13.27 11.90 -0.22
C LEU A 361 -13.19 11.78 1.31
N LEU A 362 -14.06 12.46 2.07
CA LEU A 362 -14.11 12.27 3.53
C LEU A 362 -14.50 10.84 3.92
N PRO A 363 -15.67 10.31 3.51
CA PRO A 363 -16.00 8.91 3.76
C PRO A 363 -15.03 7.96 3.06
N GLY A 364 -14.49 8.30 1.87
CA GLY A 364 -13.47 7.47 1.21
C GLY A 364 -12.18 7.29 2.03
N VAL A 365 -11.65 8.38 2.62
CA VAL A 365 -10.49 8.34 3.51
C VAL A 365 -10.81 7.58 4.79
N ARG A 366 -11.96 7.84 5.41
CA ARG A 366 -12.37 7.10 6.62
C ARG A 366 -12.49 5.61 6.36
N GLY A 367 -13.12 5.21 5.24
CA GLY A 367 -13.19 3.82 4.81
C GLY A 367 -11.82 3.18 4.66
N ASP A 368 -10.85 3.87 4.04
CA ASP A 368 -9.47 3.39 3.90
C ASP A 368 -8.80 3.16 5.25
N LEU A 369 -8.90 4.12 6.17
CA LEU A 369 -8.32 4.01 7.51
C LEU A 369 -8.99 2.92 8.33
N LEU A 370 -10.32 2.80 8.30
CA LEU A 370 -11.06 1.74 8.99
C LEU A 370 -10.71 0.35 8.45
N ALA A 371 -10.55 0.20 7.13
CA ALA A 371 -10.12 -1.06 6.54
C ALA A 371 -8.71 -1.47 7.00
N ARG A 372 -7.77 -0.51 7.08
CA ARG A 372 -6.41 -0.75 7.62
C ARG A 372 -6.42 -1.15 9.10
N LEU A 373 -7.44 -0.74 9.84
CA LEU A 373 -7.67 -1.12 11.25
C LEU A 373 -8.40 -2.47 11.40
N GLY A 374 -8.80 -3.11 10.30
CA GLY A 374 -9.61 -4.33 10.32
C GLY A 374 -11.09 -4.09 10.69
N ARG A 375 -11.54 -2.83 10.76
CA ARG A 375 -12.93 -2.44 11.06
C ARG A 375 -13.78 -2.50 9.78
N ASN A 376 -13.86 -3.68 9.18
CA ASN A 376 -14.38 -3.89 7.82
C ASN A 376 -15.86 -3.50 7.65
N THR A 377 -16.71 -3.75 8.64
CA THR A 377 -18.13 -3.37 8.59
C THR A 377 -18.32 -1.86 8.50
N GLU A 378 -17.56 -1.10 9.29
CA GLU A 378 -17.60 0.38 9.25
C GLU A 378 -16.94 0.90 7.97
N ALA A 379 -15.82 0.28 7.55
CA ALA A 379 -15.14 0.64 6.31
C ALA A 379 -16.06 0.50 5.10
N ARG A 380 -16.82 -0.60 5.02
CA ARG A 380 -17.83 -0.84 3.98
C ARG A 380 -18.84 0.30 3.89
N ALA A 381 -19.47 0.64 5.03
CA ALA A 381 -20.48 1.69 5.07
C ALA A 381 -19.94 3.04 4.57
N GLU A 382 -18.70 3.36 4.93
CA GLU A 382 -18.03 4.59 4.46
C GLU A 382 -17.68 4.53 2.96
N PHE A 383 -17.22 3.39 2.43
CA PHE A 383 -16.99 3.24 0.99
C PHE A 383 -18.29 3.33 0.17
N GLU A 384 -19.39 2.72 0.64
CA GLU A 384 -20.70 2.84 0.00
C GLU A 384 -21.20 4.29 0.02
N ARG A 385 -21.01 5.00 1.13
CA ARG A 385 -21.34 6.43 1.24
C ARG A 385 -20.49 7.27 0.30
N ALA A 386 -19.19 7.00 0.20
CA ALA A 386 -18.31 7.69 -0.74
C ALA A 386 -18.75 7.44 -2.20
N ALA A 387 -19.09 6.20 -2.54
CA ALA A 387 -19.58 5.81 -3.85
C ALA A 387 -20.92 6.49 -4.23
N ALA A 388 -21.78 6.76 -3.24
CA ALA A 388 -23.04 7.47 -3.45
C ALA A 388 -22.86 8.98 -3.68
N LEU A 389 -21.72 9.55 -3.26
CA LEU A 389 -21.45 10.99 -3.34
C LEU A 389 -20.60 11.40 -4.55
N THR A 390 -19.81 10.49 -5.13
CA THR A 390 -19.02 10.80 -6.34
C THR A 390 -19.85 10.69 -7.61
N GLN A 391 -19.59 11.56 -8.58
CA GLN A 391 -20.17 11.54 -9.92
C GLN A 391 -19.17 11.06 -10.98
N ASN A 392 -17.96 10.69 -10.56
CA ASN A 392 -16.94 10.08 -11.40
C ASN A 392 -17.15 8.55 -11.43
N ALA A 393 -17.47 7.99 -12.60
CA ALA A 393 -17.86 6.60 -12.72
C ALA A 393 -16.72 5.61 -12.37
N PRO A 394 -15.47 5.80 -12.84
CA PRO A 394 -14.32 5.00 -12.39
C PRO A 394 -14.11 5.02 -10.87
N GLU A 395 -14.13 6.20 -10.23
CA GLU A 395 -13.97 6.29 -8.77
C GLU A 395 -15.09 5.57 -8.02
N ARG A 396 -16.34 5.73 -8.48
CA ARG A 396 -17.51 5.03 -7.92
C ARG A 396 -17.33 3.52 -7.98
N ALA A 397 -16.92 2.99 -9.13
CA ALA A 397 -16.70 1.56 -9.31
C ALA A 397 -15.62 1.02 -8.36
N THR A 398 -14.50 1.73 -8.22
CA THR A 398 -13.43 1.36 -7.29
C THR A 398 -13.90 1.38 -5.84
N LEU A 399 -14.66 2.39 -5.42
CA LEU A 399 -15.20 2.47 -4.06
C LEU A 399 -16.16 1.31 -3.75
N LEU A 400 -17.04 0.95 -4.69
CA LEU A 400 -17.93 -0.21 -4.55
C LEU A 400 -17.16 -1.54 -4.49
N LYS A 401 -16.11 -1.70 -5.31
CA LYS A 401 -15.23 -2.88 -5.26
C LYS A 401 -14.54 -3.00 -3.89
N ARG A 402 -14.11 -1.88 -3.31
CA ARG A 402 -13.52 -1.83 -1.96
C ARG A 402 -14.54 -2.17 -0.88
N ALA A 403 -15.79 -1.71 -1.02
CA ALA A 403 -16.88 -2.07 -0.11
C ALA A 403 -17.16 -3.59 -0.12
N ALA A 404 -17.27 -4.20 -1.31
CA ALA A 404 -17.45 -5.64 -1.47
C ALA A 404 -16.28 -6.44 -0.87
N ALA A 405 -15.04 -6.01 -1.08
CA ALA A 405 -13.87 -6.64 -0.47
C ALA A 405 -13.81 -6.51 1.07
N CYS A 406 -14.57 -5.60 1.68
CA CYS A 406 -14.73 -5.54 3.13
C CYS A 406 -15.79 -6.53 3.63
N GLU A 407 -16.84 -6.80 2.84
CA GLU A 407 -17.85 -7.82 3.13
C GLU A 407 -17.25 -9.23 3.14
N GLU A 408 -16.51 -9.59 2.09
CA GLU A 408 -15.80 -10.88 2.02
C GLU A 408 -14.83 -11.08 3.20
N ARG A 409 -14.19 -10.02 3.67
CA ARG A 409 -13.30 -10.06 4.84
C ARG A 409 -14.05 -10.12 6.17
N ALA A 410 -15.23 -9.52 6.26
CA ALA A 410 -16.07 -9.63 7.45
C ALA A 410 -16.65 -11.05 7.59
N ASP A 411 -16.95 -11.70 6.47
CA ASP A 411 -17.46 -13.08 6.43
C ASP A 411 -16.35 -14.15 6.51
N ALA A 412 -15.09 -13.73 6.42
CA ALA A 412 -13.95 -14.64 6.48
C ALA A 412 -13.82 -15.31 7.86
N VAL A 413 -13.48 -16.60 7.84
CA VAL A 413 -13.28 -17.38 9.08
C VAL A 413 -12.15 -16.77 9.91
N THR A 414 -12.42 -16.48 11.18
CA THR A 414 -11.43 -15.92 12.10
C THR A 414 -10.43 -16.98 12.60
N LEU A 415 -9.25 -16.55 13.03
CA LEU A 415 -8.23 -17.44 13.58
C LEU A 415 -8.77 -18.24 14.79
N SER A 416 -9.54 -17.61 15.68
CA SER A 416 -10.19 -18.31 16.80
C SER A 416 -11.12 -19.42 16.34
N HIS A 417 -12.00 -19.13 15.37
CA HIS A 417 -12.91 -20.14 14.82
C HIS A 417 -12.13 -21.27 14.16
N ALA A 418 -11.12 -20.93 13.34
CA ALA A 418 -10.31 -21.91 12.64
C ALA A 418 -9.54 -22.81 13.60
N VAL A 419 -8.97 -22.25 14.67
CA VAL A 419 -8.25 -22.99 15.70
C VAL A 419 -9.19 -23.89 16.50
N ALA A 420 -10.38 -23.41 16.87
CA ALA A 420 -11.37 -24.22 17.57
C ALA A 420 -11.78 -25.43 16.71
N ALA A 421 -12.08 -25.21 15.42
CA ALA A 421 -12.41 -26.27 14.49
C ALA A 421 -11.25 -27.25 14.25
N PHE A 422 -10.00 -26.78 14.22
CA PHE A 422 -8.82 -27.62 14.09
C PHE A 422 -8.61 -28.53 15.32
N LEU A 423 -8.82 -28.00 16.53
CA LEU A 423 -8.68 -28.75 17.77
C LEU A 423 -9.89 -29.66 18.05
N ALA A 424 -11.01 -29.47 17.36
CA ALA A 424 -12.19 -30.33 17.45
C ALA A 424 -12.14 -31.55 16.52
N ARG A 425 -11.01 -31.82 15.84
CA ARG A 425 -10.87 -32.97 14.96
C ARG A 425 -10.79 -34.28 15.75
N ASP A 426 -11.48 -35.31 15.26
CA ASP A 426 -11.56 -36.62 15.90
C ASP A 426 -10.32 -37.52 15.64
N ASP A 427 -9.44 -37.11 14.73
CA ASP A 427 -8.27 -37.89 14.31
C ASP A 427 -6.98 -37.56 15.08
N LEU A 428 -7.06 -36.69 16.10
CA LEU A 428 -5.93 -36.33 16.96
C LEU A 428 -5.97 -37.11 18.28
N ASP A 429 -4.86 -37.77 18.62
CA ASP A 429 -4.75 -38.44 19.92
C ASP A 429 -4.72 -37.42 21.08
N PRO A 430 -5.12 -37.82 22.31
CA PRO A 430 -5.23 -36.90 23.44
C PRO A 430 -3.92 -36.16 23.82
N ALA A 431 -2.75 -36.75 23.58
CA ALA A 431 -1.47 -36.11 23.87
C ALA A 431 -1.13 -35.06 22.81
N THR A 432 -1.37 -35.36 21.53
CA THR A 432 -1.21 -34.40 20.42
C THR A 432 -2.17 -33.23 20.57
N LEU A 433 -3.43 -33.48 20.89
CA LEU A 433 -4.43 -32.43 21.10
C LEU A 433 -3.99 -31.43 22.17
N ARG A 434 -3.48 -31.90 23.32
CA ARG A 434 -2.95 -31.02 24.38
C ARG A 434 -1.76 -30.19 23.90
N ALA A 435 -0.82 -30.80 23.17
CA ALA A 435 0.36 -30.12 22.66
C ALA A 435 0.02 -29.07 21.59
N TYR A 436 -0.89 -29.40 20.67
CA TYR A 436 -1.37 -28.49 19.63
C TYR A 436 -2.17 -27.36 20.25
N GLY A 437 -3.10 -27.67 21.16
CA GLY A 437 -3.90 -26.68 21.88
C GLY A 437 -3.06 -25.66 22.64
N GLN A 438 -1.97 -26.08 23.30
CA GLN A 438 -1.04 -25.15 23.96
C GLN A 438 -0.42 -24.15 22.98
N THR A 439 -0.07 -24.62 21.78
CA THR A 439 0.55 -23.79 20.74
C THR A 439 -0.47 -22.84 20.13
N MET A 440 -1.60 -23.37 19.66
CA MET A 440 -2.58 -22.60 18.91
C MET A 440 -3.29 -21.56 19.79
N ASN A 441 -3.64 -21.89 21.03
CA ASN A 441 -4.26 -20.93 21.95
C ASN A 441 -3.31 -19.77 22.32
N ARG A 442 -1.98 -20.02 22.36
CA ARG A 442 -1.01 -18.94 22.55
C ARG A 442 -0.91 -18.06 21.31
N LEU A 443 -0.89 -18.64 20.12
CA LEU A 443 -0.90 -17.90 18.87
C LEU A 443 -2.14 -17.03 18.75
N VAL A 444 -3.34 -17.56 19.03
CA VAL A 444 -4.60 -16.78 19.06
C VAL A 444 -4.46 -15.54 19.95
N ARG A 445 -3.89 -15.68 21.16
CA ARG A 445 -3.68 -14.54 22.07
C ARG A 445 -2.64 -13.53 21.59
N GLN A 446 -1.55 -13.99 20.96
CA GLN A 446 -0.48 -13.10 20.50
C GLN A 446 -0.81 -12.39 19.18
N VAL A 447 -1.53 -13.07 18.29
CA VAL A 447 -1.86 -12.59 16.96
C VAL A 447 -3.16 -11.80 16.96
N GLY A 448 -4.11 -12.19 17.83
CA GLY A 448 -5.49 -11.71 17.84
C GLY A 448 -6.43 -12.75 17.26
N GLY A 449 -7.47 -13.12 18.01
CA GLY A 449 -8.40 -14.19 17.63
C GLY A 449 -9.37 -13.82 16.52
N GLU A 450 -9.75 -12.54 16.44
CA GLU A 450 -10.69 -12.00 15.44
C GLU A 450 -10.03 -11.72 14.09
N VAL A 451 -8.73 -11.97 13.96
CA VAL A 451 -8.03 -11.80 12.68
C VAL A 451 -8.57 -12.83 11.68
N ALA A 452 -9.03 -12.35 10.53
CA ALA A 452 -9.44 -13.20 9.42
C ALA A 452 -8.27 -14.07 8.94
N LEU A 453 -8.50 -15.37 8.76
CA LEU A 453 -7.46 -16.32 8.38
C LEU A 453 -6.77 -16.00 7.03
N PRO A 454 -7.46 -15.45 6.01
CA PRO A 454 -6.82 -15.01 4.77
C PRO A 454 -5.82 -13.84 4.93
N ASP A 455 -6.00 -12.99 5.95
CA ASP A 455 -5.15 -11.82 6.20
C ASP A 455 -3.90 -12.18 7.02
N LEU A 456 -3.77 -13.43 7.46
CA LEU A 456 -2.60 -13.89 8.20
C LEU A 456 -1.43 -14.18 7.27
N THR A 457 -0.29 -13.54 7.55
CA THR A 457 0.96 -13.77 6.84
C THR A 457 1.88 -14.69 7.62
N ALA A 458 2.75 -15.39 6.89
CA ALA A 458 3.81 -16.22 7.47
C ALA A 458 4.75 -15.41 8.38
N GLU A 459 5.08 -14.17 8.00
CA GLU A 459 5.90 -13.27 8.81
C GLU A 459 5.24 -12.89 10.14
N ARG A 460 3.93 -12.58 10.13
CA ARG A 460 3.19 -12.26 11.36
C ARG A 460 3.16 -13.47 12.31
N ILE A 461 2.97 -14.67 11.77
CA ILE A 461 3.05 -15.91 12.54
C ILE A 461 4.47 -16.14 13.05
N ALA A 462 5.50 -15.94 12.23
CA ALA A 462 6.89 -16.09 12.63
C ALA A 462 7.29 -15.13 13.74
N ALA A 463 6.84 -13.87 13.69
CA ALA A 463 7.05 -12.88 14.74
C ALA A 463 6.38 -13.28 16.06
N ALA A 464 5.11 -13.67 16.02
CA ALA A 464 4.40 -14.16 17.21
C ALA A 464 5.08 -15.42 17.79
N PHE A 465 5.49 -16.33 16.92
CA PHE A 465 6.18 -17.57 17.28
C PHE A 465 7.56 -17.31 17.90
N ALA A 466 8.34 -16.38 17.34
CA ALA A 466 9.62 -15.95 17.90
C ALA A 466 9.45 -15.26 19.26
N ALA A 467 8.41 -14.44 19.44
CA ALA A 467 8.10 -13.84 20.74
C ALA A 467 7.69 -14.89 21.79
N GLY A 468 6.97 -15.94 21.38
CA GLY A 468 6.55 -17.02 22.27
C GLY A 468 7.66 -18.01 22.64
N TRP A 469 8.50 -18.37 21.67
CA TRP A 469 9.42 -19.52 21.77
C TRP A 469 10.83 -19.27 21.24
N GLY A 470 11.21 -18.03 20.91
CA GLY A 470 12.52 -17.69 20.33
C GLY A 470 13.72 -18.21 21.14
N ARG A 471 13.59 -18.25 22.47
CA ARG A 471 14.61 -18.76 23.40
C ARG A 471 14.44 -20.23 23.80
N ALA A 472 13.44 -20.93 23.25
CA ALA A 472 13.17 -22.31 23.60
C ALA A 472 14.23 -23.27 23.03
N ALA A 473 14.49 -24.36 23.76
CA ALA A 473 15.34 -25.45 23.29
C ALA A 473 14.83 -26.05 21.97
N ALA A 474 15.73 -26.58 21.14
CA ALA A 474 15.41 -27.08 19.79
C ALA A 474 14.23 -28.07 19.75
N ALA A 475 14.16 -28.99 20.71
CA ALA A 475 13.05 -29.95 20.81
C ALA A 475 11.69 -29.29 21.10
N THR A 476 11.67 -28.24 21.93
CA THR A 476 10.45 -27.49 22.26
C THR A 476 10.02 -26.63 21.08
N TRP A 477 10.96 -25.93 20.45
CA TRP A 477 10.74 -25.17 19.23
C TRP A 477 10.13 -26.03 18.11
N ASN A 478 10.76 -27.19 17.83
CA ASN A 478 10.32 -28.09 16.77
C ASN A 478 8.93 -28.67 17.02
N ARG A 479 8.53 -28.86 18.29
CA ARG A 479 7.19 -29.33 18.67
C ARG A 479 6.11 -28.28 18.36
N HIS A 480 6.32 -27.04 18.80
CA HIS A 480 5.37 -25.95 18.52
C HIS A 480 5.29 -25.66 17.01
N ARG A 481 6.42 -25.74 16.30
CA ARG A 481 6.48 -25.61 14.85
C ARG A 481 5.63 -26.68 14.14
N ALA A 482 5.67 -27.92 14.63
CA ALA A 482 4.88 -29.00 14.07
C ALA A 482 3.37 -28.73 14.19
N ALA A 483 2.92 -28.15 15.31
CA ALA A 483 1.52 -27.77 15.49
C ALA A 483 1.08 -26.70 14.48
N VAL A 484 1.91 -25.65 14.29
CA VAL A 484 1.63 -24.60 13.28
C VAL A 484 1.56 -25.20 11.88
N ARG A 485 2.54 -26.02 11.48
CA ARG A 485 2.53 -26.68 10.17
C ARG A 485 1.31 -27.56 9.95
N SER A 486 0.89 -28.32 10.98
CA SER A 486 -0.29 -29.17 10.89
C SER A 486 -1.57 -28.35 10.72
N PHE A 487 -1.73 -27.29 11.51
CA PHE A 487 -2.84 -26.35 11.37
C PHE A 487 -2.88 -25.72 9.98
N THR A 488 -1.75 -25.20 9.49
CA THR A 488 -1.66 -24.58 8.16
C THR A 488 -2.03 -25.54 7.04
N ALA A 489 -1.50 -26.77 7.08
CA ALA A 489 -1.80 -27.78 6.08
C ALA A 489 -3.30 -28.10 6.06
N TRP A 490 -3.91 -28.29 7.24
CA TRP A 490 -5.34 -28.56 7.38
C TRP A 490 -6.21 -27.39 6.89
N ALA A 491 -5.91 -26.16 7.33
CA ALA A 491 -6.67 -24.98 6.95
C ALA A 491 -6.63 -24.71 5.43
N ARG A 492 -5.50 -25.05 4.79
CA ARG A 492 -5.29 -24.85 3.35
C ARG A 492 -5.87 -25.99 2.51
N SER A 493 -5.55 -27.25 2.82
CA SER A 493 -5.92 -28.41 2.00
C SER A 493 -7.33 -28.91 2.24
N ASP A 494 -7.80 -28.91 3.48
CA ASP A 494 -9.07 -29.57 3.83
C ASP A 494 -10.24 -28.59 3.86
N ARG A 495 -9.95 -27.32 4.18
CA ARG A 495 -10.98 -26.27 4.32
C ARG A 495 -10.92 -25.17 3.26
N GLY A 496 -9.77 -24.96 2.63
CA GLY A 496 -9.57 -23.86 1.68
C GLY A 496 -9.70 -22.46 2.32
N TRP A 497 -9.57 -22.35 3.65
CA TRP A 497 -9.78 -21.08 4.38
C TRP A 497 -8.61 -20.10 4.23
N THR A 498 -7.46 -20.57 3.77
CA THR A 498 -6.31 -19.72 3.45
C THR A 498 -5.48 -20.36 2.34
N ALA A 499 -4.96 -19.54 1.44
CA ALA A 499 -3.98 -19.96 0.43
C ALA A 499 -2.53 -19.95 0.99
N ALA A 500 -2.28 -19.20 2.07
CA ALA A 500 -0.95 -18.96 2.59
C ALA A 500 -0.39 -20.17 3.36
N ASP A 501 0.91 -20.46 3.19
CA ASP A 501 1.64 -21.32 4.12
C ASP A 501 2.06 -20.48 5.34
N LEU A 502 1.18 -20.39 6.35
CA LEU A 502 1.44 -19.69 7.61
C LEU A 502 2.66 -20.22 8.39
N ALA A 503 3.16 -21.42 8.07
CA ALA A 503 4.35 -21.97 8.69
C ALA A 503 5.63 -21.65 7.91
N ALA A 504 5.55 -20.96 6.77
CA ALA A 504 6.71 -20.53 6.02
C ALA A 504 7.57 -19.60 6.88
N GLY A 505 8.90 -19.77 6.84
CA GLY A 505 9.85 -19.04 7.69
C GLY A 505 10.02 -19.59 9.12
N LEU A 506 9.23 -20.59 9.54
CA LEU A 506 9.52 -21.34 10.76
C LEU A 506 10.51 -22.46 10.46
N ASP A 507 11.81 -22.19 10.52
CA ASP A 507 12.83 -23.21 10.27
C ASP A 507 12.94 -24.24 11.40
N ARG A 508 13.26 -25.48 11.04
CA ARG A 508 13.53 -26.53 12.03
C ARG A 508 14.87 -26.25 12.70
N ARG A 509 14.90 -26.22 14.03
CA ARG A 509 16.17 -26.09 14.77
C ARG A 509 16.88 -27.45 14.85
N PRO A 510 18.19 -27.51 14.58
CA PRO A 510 18.95 -28.74 14.75
C PRO A 510 18.94 -29.15 16.21
N GLU A 511 18.53 -30.39 16.48
CA GLU A 511 18.62 -30.96 17.82
C GLU A 511 20.03 -31.55 17.99
N PRO A 512 20.78 -31.17 19.02
CA PRO A 512 22.09 -31.75 19.26
C PRO A 512 21.94 -33.24 19.53
N ARG A 513 22.37 -34.07 18.57
CA ARG A 513 22.49 -35.51 18.76
C ARG A 513 23.69 -35.77 19.67
N GLY A 514 23.46 -35.86 20.97
CA GLY A 514 24.45 -36.43 21.87
C GLY A 514 24.73 -37.87 21.42
N ARG A 515 25.94 -38.16 20.94
CA ARG A 515 26.40 -39.55 20.75
C ARG A 515 26.47 -40.19 22.13
N THR A 516 25.41 -40.85 22.57
CA THR A 516 25.45 -41.67 23.78
C THR A 516 26.46 -42.79 23.53
N ARG A 517 27.60 -42.80 24.23
CA ARG A 517 28.62 -43.84 24.11
C ARG A 517 28.07 -45.13 24.73
N GLY A 518 28.24 -46.27 24.04
CA GLY A 518 27.92 -47.59 24.57
C GLY A 518 28.71 -47.90 25.83
N MET A 519 28.19 -48.81 26.66
CA MET A 519 28.93 -49.28 27.84
C MET A 519 30.21 -49.99 27.44
N ASP A 520 31.24 -49.89 28.28
CA ASP A 520 32.45 -50.69 28.13
C ASP A 520 32.09 -52.19 28.24
N PRO A 521 32.41 -53.03 27.24
CA PRO A 521 32.16 -54.46 27.27
C PRO A 521 32.67 -55.14 28.56
N ALA A 522 33.83 -54.76 29.07
CA ALA A 522 34.38 -55.32 30.31
C ALA A 522 33.49 -55.02 31.53
N HIS A 523 32.84 -53.84 31.55
CA HIS A 523 31.88 -53.48 32.57
C HIS A 523 30.58 -54.29 32.42
N VAL A 524 30.11 -54.53 31.20
CA VAL A 524 28.95 -55.40 30.96
C VAL A 524 29.21 -56.83 31.44
N GLU A 525 30.41 -57.37 31.18
CA GLU A 525 30.82 -58.69 31.68
C GLU A 525 30.80 -58.77 33.21
N THR A 526 31.39 -57.76 33.86
CA THR A 526 31.40 -57.66 35.33
C THR A 526 29.98 -57.59 35.89
N LEU A 527 29.09 -56.87 35.22
CA LEU A 527 27.69 -56.74 35.64
C LEU A 527 26.94 -58.08 35.52
N LEU A 528 27.10 -58.79 34.41
CA LEU A 528 26.41 -60.07 34.16
C LEU A 528 26.90 -61.21 35.05
N THR A 529 28.17 -61.18 35.48
CA THR A 529 28.79 -62.19 36.35
C THR A 529 28.70 -61.86 37.84
N ARG A 530 28.10 -60.72 38.21
CA ARG A 530 27.99 -60.26 39.60
C ARG A 530 27.30 -61.30 40.51
N PRO A 531 27.92 -61.68 41.65
CA PRO A 531 27.29 -62.53 42.65
C PRO A 531 26.00 -61.92 43.19
N GLY A 532 24.95 -62.73 43.37
CA GLY A 532 23.66 -62.29 43.89
C GLY A 532 22.74 -61.59 42.88
N LEU A 533 23.14 -61.44 41.61
CA LEU A 533 22.24 -60.93 40.57
C LEU A 533 21.13 -61.95 40.28
N ALA A 534 19.87 -61.51 40.38
CA ALA A 534 18.71 -62.37 40.12
C ALA A 534 18.66 -62.85 38.66
N LEU A 535 18.17 -64.08 38.47
CA LEU A 535 18.15 -64.77 37.18
C LEU A 535 17.41 -63.96 36.10
N ARG A 536 16.32 -63.27 36.47
CA ARG A 536 15.52 -62.41 35.58
C ARG A 536 16.36 -61.27 35.00
N GLU A 537 17.03 -60.50 35.84
CA GLU A 537 17.88 -59.38 35.45
C GLU A 537 19.03 -59.86 34.58
N ARG A 538 19.70 -60.95 34.99
CA ARG A 538 20.81 -61.52 34.23
C ARG A 538 20.38 -61.96 32.83
N ALA A 539 19.24 -62.64 32.71
CA ALA A 539 18.70 -63.07 31.42
C ALA A 539 18.27 -61.88 30.55
N LEU A 540 17.58 -60.89 31.11
CA LEU A 540 17.13 -59.70 30.36
C LEU A 540 18.33 -58.89 29.86
N TRP A 541 19.33 -58.65 30.70
CA TRP A 541 20.47 -57.83 30.34
C TRP A 541 21.40 -58.56 29.35
N ALA A 542 21.58 -59.87 29.51
CA ALA A 542 22.28 -60.69 28.53
C ALA A 542 21.56 -60.64 27.17
N MET A 543 20.24 -60.77 27.15
CA MET A 543 19.44 -60.69 25.93
C MET A 543 19.60 -59.34 25.23
N LEU A 544 19.52 -58.23 25.98
CA LEU A 544 19.68 -56.89 25.41
C LEU A 544 21.10 -56.63 24.89
N TYR A 545 22.11 -57.19 25.55
CA TYR A 545 23.51 -57.08 25.14
C TYR A 545 23.82 -57.91 23.89
N GLU A 546 23.36 -59.16 23.84
CA GLU A 546 23.65 -60.07 22.73
C GLU A 546 22.82 -59.76 21.46
N SER A 547 21.58 -59.30 21.62
CA SER A 547 20.66 -59.09 20.48
C SER A 547 20.67 -57.67 19.92
N ALA A 548 21.21 -56.70 20.67
CA ALA A 548 21.02 -55.28 20.42
C ALA A 548 19.54 -54.86 20.25
N ALA A 549 18.58 -55.64 20.76
CA ALA A 549 17.16 -55.34 20.69
C ALA A 549 16.77 -54.19 21.64
N GLY A 550 15.65 -53.53 21.34
CA GLY A 550 15.06 -52.54 22.24
C GLY A 550 14.46 -53.20 23.48
N ALA A 551 14.65 -52.60 24.66
CA ALA A 551 14.13 -53.15 25.92
C ALA A 551 12.60 -53.32 25.93
N THR A 552 11.85 -52.44 25.26
CA THR A 552 10.39 -52.60 25.10
C THR A 552 10.04 -53.87 24.35
N LEU A 553 10.79 -54.21 23.28
CA LEU A 553 10.56 -55.42 22.50
C LEU A 553 10.90 -56.66 23.32
N ALA A 554 12.06 -56.68 23.99
CA ALA A 554 12.46 -57.81 24.83
C ALA A 554 11.48 -58.07 25.99
N LEU A 555 10.98 -57.01 26.63
CA LEU A 555 9.98 -57.12 27.70
C LEU A 555 8.61 -57.58 27.19
N SER A 556 8.30 -57.37 25.91
CA SER A 556 7.03 -57.78 25.27
C SER A 556 6.99 -59.25 24.82
N LEU A 557 8.09 -59.99 24.95
CA LEU A 557 8.13 -61.40 24.57
C LEU A 557 7.27 -62.26 25.50
N ASP A 558 6.55 -63.21 24.91
CA ASP A 558 5.82 -64.26 25.60
C ASP A 558 6.49 -65.62 25.34
N ILE A 559 6.28 -66.59 26.25
CA ILE A 559 6.96 -67.89 26.21
C ILE A 559 6.61 -68.65 24.93
N GLU A 560 5.36 -68.54 24.48
CA GLU A 560 4.86 -69.16 23.24
C GLU A 560 5.51 -68.61 21.96
N ASP A 561 6.19 -67.47 22.02
CA ASP A 561 6.89 -66.89 20.88
C ASP A 561 8.37 -67.33 20.80
N LEU A 562 8.87 -68.08 21.79
CA LEU A 562 10.28 -68.42 21.90
C LEU A 562 10.63 -69.66 21.07
N ASP A 563 11.51 -69.49 20.09
CA ASP A 563 12.27 -70.59 19.51
C ASP A 563 13.59 -70.74 20.29
N LEU A 564 13.60 -71.66 21.26
CA LEU A 564 14.74 -71.92 22.14
C LEU A 564 15.91 -72.60 21.39
N ASP A 565 15.61 -73.42 20.39
CA ASP A 565 16.62 -74.16 19.61
C ASP A 565 17.26 -73.22 18.56
N GLY A 566 16.46 -72.38 17.91
CA GLY A 566 16.93 -71.39 16.93
C GLY A 566 17.41 -70.07 17.55
N GLY A 567 17.20 -69.87 18.85
CA GLY A 567 17.71 -68.71 19.60
C GLY A 567 17.09 -67.37 19.20
N HIS A 568 15.78 -67.35 18.89
CA HIS A 568 15.10 -66.11 18.48
C HIS A 568 13.61 -66.06 18.82
N ALA A 569 13.06 -64.84 18.91
CA ALA A 569 11.64 -64.56 19.10
C ALA A 569 11.29 -63.14 18.66
N ARG A 570 10.20 -62.95 17.89
CA ARG A 570 9.68 -61.63 17.45
C ARG A 570 10.75 -60.61 17.03
N GLY A 571 11.74 -61.05 16.24
CA GLY A 571 12.84 -60.20 15.75
C GLY A 571 14.01 -59.97 16.72
N VAL A 572 13.97 -60.55 17.92
CA VAL A 572 15.09 -60.62 18.86
C VAL A 572 15.84 -61.92 18.64
N ARG A 573 17.13 -61.85 18.30
CA ARG A 573 18.02 -63.02 18.22
C ARG A 573 19.05 -62.93 19.33
N TRP A 574 19.15 -63.95 20.18
CA TRP A 574 20.02 -63.90 21.35
C TRP A 574 21.19 -64.87 21.23
N GLY A 575 22.23 -64.64 22.04
CA GLY A 575 23.46 -65.39 22.03
C GLY A 575 23.49 -66.52 23.07
N PRO A 576 24.66 -67.16 23.24
CA PRO A 576 24.81 -68.33 24.10
C PRO A 576 24.46 -68.09 25.57
N ARG A 577 24.67 -66.87 26.10
CA ARG A 577 24.37 -66.59 27.51
C ARG A 577 22.87 -66.56 27.74
N THR A 578 22.15 -65.87 26.87
CA THR A 578 20.68 -65.86 26.96
C THR A 578 20.14 -67.27 26.76
N ALA A 579 20.68 -68.04 25.80
CA ALA A 579 20.28 -69.42 25.56
C ALA A 579 20.46 -70.32 26.79
N ALA A 580 21.52 -70.12 27.59
CA ALA A 580 21.74 -70.88 28.83
C ALA A 580 20.80 -70.46 29.99
N LEU A 581 20.38 -69.19 30.03
CA LEU A 581 19.59 -68.63 31.13
C LEU A 581 18.07 -68.73 30.90
N LEU A 582 17.63 -68.66 29.64
CA LEU A 582 16.21 -68.57 29.29
C LEU A 582 15.42 -69.83 29.70
N PRO A 583 15.89 -71.07 29.47
CA PRO A 583 15.21 -72.28 29.94
C PRO A 583 15.06 -72.33 31.47
N GLN A 584 16.06 -71.83 32.21
CA GLN A 584 16.01 -71.76 33.67
C GLN A 584 15.01 -70.70 34.14
N LEU A 585 14.91 -69.56 33.44
CA LEU A 585 14.00 -68.47 33.79
C LEU A 585 12.52 -68.83 33.59
N ILE A 586 12.23 -69.63 32.57
CA ILE A 586 10.85 -70.02 32.21
C ILE A 586 10.44 -71.38 32.78
N ALA A 587 11.33 -72.08 33.48
CA ALA A 587 11.07 -73.41 34.03
C ALA A 587 9.71 -73.48 34.77
N GLY A 588 8.88 -74.46 34.41
CA GLY A 588 7.54 -74.64 34.96
C GLY A 588 6.46 -73.70 34.42
N ARG A 589 6.74 -72.92 33.36
CA ARG A 589 5.77 -72.05 32.68
C ARG A 589 5.74 -72.35 31.19
N HIS A 590 4.54 -72.44 30.61
CA HIS A 590 4.37 -72.81 29.20
C HIS A 590 3.78 -71.70 28.34
N ARG A 591 3.26 -70.62 28.94
CA ARG A 591 2.67 -69.47 28.22
C ARG A 591 2.74 -68.17 29.04
N GLY A 592 2.59 -67.03 28.37
CA GLY A 592 2.57 -65.70 28.96
C GLY A 592 3.94 -65.03 29.09
N PRO A 593 4.05 -63.90 29.81
CA PRO A 593 5.22 -63.03 29.73
C PRO A 593 6.52 -63.70 30.19
N VAL A 594 7.59 -63.56 29.40
CA VAL A 594 8.92 -64.12 29.74
C VAL A 594 9.46 -63.50 31.03
N PHE A 595 9.46 -62.17 31.11
CA PHE A 595 9.98 -61.40 32.25
C PHE A 595 8.84 -60.92 33.15
N LEU A 596 8.78 -61.43 34.38
CA LEU A 596 7.74 -61.12 35.36
C LEU A 596 8.24 -60.20 36.47
N ALA A 597 7.37 -59.38 37.03
CA ALA A 597 7.63 -58.62 38.25
C ALA A 597 7.69 -59.53 39.50
N ASP A 598 8.35 -59.07 40.56
CA ASP A 598 8.54 -59.89 41.78
C ASP A 598 7.25 -60.14 42.57
N ARG A 599 6.28 -59.22 42.44
CA ARG A 599 5.03 -59.22 43.22
C ARG A 599 3.82 -59.35 42.30
N ARG A 600 2.76 -60.00 42.81
CA ARG A 600 1.45 -60.02 42.15
C ARG A 600 0.85 -58.60 42.14
N PRO A 601 0.11 -58.21 41.08
CA PRO A 601 -0.60 -56.94 41.07
C PRO A 601 -1.65 -56.90 42.19
N ALA A 602 -1.82 -55.73 42.81
CA ALA A 602 -2.92 -55.51 43.74
C ALA A 602 -4.26 -55.48 42.97
N PRO A 603 -5.38 -55.91 43.57
CA PRO A 603 -6.69 -55.94 42.89
C PRO A 603 -7.10 -54.60 42.26
N ALA A 604 -6.75 -53.48 42.89
CA ALA A 604 -7.04 -52.13 42.40
C ALA A 604 -6.19 -51.68 41.18
N ARG A 605 -5.19 -52.48 40.76
CA ARG A 605 -4.26 -52.16 39.65
C ARG A 605 -3.96 -53.41 38.83
N MET A 606 -5.01 -54.14 38.45
CA MET A 606 -4.90 -55.33 37.61
C MET A 606 -4.52 -54.94 36.18
N PRO A 607 -3.40 -55.43 35.62
CA PRO A 607 -3.08 -55.21 34.22
C PRO A 607 -3.98 -56.06 33.30
N PRO A 608 -3.96 -55.84 31.97
CA PRO A 608 -4.64 -56.69 31.01
C PRO A 608 -4.27 -58.17 31.21
N SER A 609 -5.19 -59.10 30.94
CA SER A 609 -5.00 -60.53 31.14
C SER A 609 -3.75 -61.08 30.43
N ARG A 610 -3.44 -60.57 29.23
CA ARG A 610 -2.23 -60.91 28.46
C ARG A 610 -0.91 -60.58 29.15
N ASP A 611 -0.92 -59.65 30.10
CA ASP A 611 0.27 -59.22 30.84
C ASP A 611 0.37 -59.93 32.20
N ILE A 612 -0.42 -60.97 32.44
CA ILE A 612 -0.41 -61.80 33.65
C ILE A 612 0.02 -63.21 33.28
N CYS A 613 1.04 -63.74 33.97
CA CYS A 613 1.42 -65.14 33.82
C CYS A 613 0.36 -66.04 34.48
N PRO A 614 -0.24 -66.98 33.73
CA PRO A 614 -1.33 -67.81 34.26
C PRO A 614 -0.89 -68.76 35.37
N GLU A 615 0.37 -69.18 35.40
CA GLU A 615 0.90 -70.12 36.40
C GLU A 615 1.27 -69.42 37.71
N THR A 616 1.80 -68.19 37.64
CA THR A 616 2.32 -67.49 38.83
C THR A 616 1.39 -66.38 39.35
N GLY A 617 0.48 -65.88 38.52
CA GLY A 617 -0.35 -64.71 38.78
C GLY A 617 0.45 -63.40 38.85
N ARG A 618 1.73 -63.41 38.47
CA ARG A 618 2.58 -62.22 38.44
C ARG A 618 2.42 -61.50 37.11
N ARG A 619 2.57 -60.19 37.14
CA ARG A 619 2.48 -59.34 35.94
C ARG A 619 3.79 -59.28 35.16
N ARG A 620 3.74 -58.91 33.88
CA ARG A 620 4.89 -58.51 33.05
C ARG A 620 5.71 -57.43 33.74
N LEU A 621 7.03 -57.54 33.63
CA LEU A 621 7.95 -56.52 34.12
C LEU A 621 7.81 -55.23 33.27
N SER A 622 7.44 -54.12 33.89
CA SER A 622 7.32 -52.82 33.25
C SER A 622 8.69 -52.24 32.90
N TYR A 623 8.78 -51.49 31.79
CA TYR A 623 10.01 -50.82 31.36
C TYR A 623 10.64 -49.98 32.48
N GLU A 624 9.84 -49.16 33.19
CA GLU A 624 10.33 -48.27 34.23
C GLU A 624 11.01 -49.03 35.37
N ARG A 625 10.45 -50.18 35.74
CA ARG A 625 11.00 -51.03 36.82
C ARG A 625 12.27 -51.74 36.35
N ALA A 626 12.26 -52.28 35.13
CA ALA A 626 13.43 -52.91 34.55
C ALA A 626 14.59 -51.91 34.43
N GLU A 627 14.31 -50.69 33.96
CA GLU A 627 15.31 -49.64 33.78
C GLU A 627 15.84 -49.13 35.12
N TYR A 628 14.97 -48.97 36.14
CA TYR A 628 15.38 -48.62 37.50
C TYR A 628 16.38 -49.63 38.07
N LEU A 629 16.08 -50.93 37.97
CA LEU A 629 16.95 -52.00 38.47
C LEU A 629 18.29 -52.02 37.73
N PHE A 630 18.27 -51.82 36.41
CA PHE A 630 19.47 -51.73 35.61
C PHE A 630 20.34 -50.51 35.99
N LYS A 631 19.74 -49.32 36.10
CA LYS A 631 20.47 -48.10 36.52
C LYS A 631 21.09 -48.26 37.91
N GLN A 632 20.36 -48.87 38.83
CA GLN A 632 20.85 -49.15 40.18
C GLN A 632 22.06 -50.11 40.17
N ALA A 633 22.02 -51.14 39.33
CA ALA A 633 23.08 -52.15 39.26
C ALA A 633 24.30 -51.71 38.45
N SER A 634 24.11 -50.84 37.46
CA SER A 634 25.14 -50.39 36.50
C SER A 634 25.70 -49.00 36.79
N HIS A 635 25.42 -48.43 37.96
CA HIS A 635 25.84 -47.08 38.35
C HIS A 635 25.36 -45.97 37.40
N GLY A 636 24.09 -46.04 36.99
CA GLY A 636 23.41 -44.98 36.23
C GLY A 636 23.36 -45.18 34.71
N ASN A 637 23.86 -46.29 34.17
CA ASN A 637 23.74 -46.57 32.73
C ASN A 637 22.31 -46.93 32.32
N THR A 638 21.98 -46.66 31.06
CA THR A 638 20.66 -46.92 30.45
C THR A 638 20.67 -48.18 29.58
N PHE A 639 19.50 -48.78 29.34
CA PHE A 639 19.38 -49.89 28.37
C PHE A 639 19.85 -49.52 26.97
N TYR A 640 19.72 -48.24 26.58
CA TYR A 640 20.24 -47.77 25.30
C TYR A 640 21.77 -47.86 25.24
N GLN A 641 22.48 -47.54 26.32
CA GLN A 641 23.93 -47.67 26.41
C GLN A 641 24.39 -49.14 26.44
N LEU A 642 23.63 -50.02 27.11
CA LEU A 642 23.88 -51.46 27.10
C LEU A 642 23.77 -52.04 25.69
N ARG A 643 22.74 -51.62 24.95
CA ARG A 643 22.49 -52.05 23.56
C ARG A 643 23.57 -51.59 22.58
N LEU A 644 24.23 -50.48 22.88
CA LEU A 644 25.33 -49.94 22.10
C LEU A 644 26.70 -50.51 22.50
N ALA A 645 26.76 -51.37 23.52
CA ALA A 645 27.98 -52.06 23.89
C ALA A 645 28.18 -53.25 22.93
N GLU A 646 29.34 -53.34 22.29
CA GLU A 646 29.65 -54.45 21.39
C GLU A 646 30.17 -55.67 22.18
N PRO A 647 29.64 -56.89 21.96
CA PRO A 647 30.19 -58.12 22.53
C PRO A 647 31.63 -58.37 22.10
N SER A 648 32.54 -58.51 23.07
CA SER A 648 33.94 -58.83 22.83
C SER A 648 34.11 -60.28 22.33
N ALA A 649 34.07 -60.55 21.00
CA ALA A 649 34.83 -61.66 20.39
C ALA A 649 34.72 -61.76 18.84
N THR A 650 35.76 -61.30 18.13
CA THR A 650 36.59 -62.13 17.19
C THR A 650 37.66 -61.26 16.51
N ARG A 651 38.87 -61.19 17.10
CA ARG A 651 40.08 -61.05 16.29
C ARG A 651 40.25 -62.36 15.52
N ARG A 652 39.66 -62.46 14.31
CA ARG A 652 40.13 -63.44 13.34
C ARG A 652 41.52 -62.99 12.88
N ARG A 653 42.54 -63.59 13.51
CA ARG A 653 43.86 -63.76 12.88
C ARG A 653 43.64 -64.63 11.64
N SER A 654 43.96 -64.13 10.47
CA SER A 654 44.30 -64.96 9.32
C SER A 654 45.78 -65.34 9.46
N PRO A 655 46.17 -66.62 9.42
CA PRO A 655 47.50 -67.02 8.98
C PRO A 655 47.45 -67.40 7.49
N SER A 656 48.41 -66.82 6.74
CA SER A 656 48.83 -67.11 5.34
C SER A 656 47.77 -67.07 4.26
#